data_AF-A0A7D7ZLD1-F1
#
_entry.id   AF-A0A7D7ZLD1-F1
#
_cell.length_a   1.000
_cell.length_b   1.000
_cell.length_c   1.000
_cell.angle_alpha   90.00
_cell.angle_beta   90.00
_cell.angle_gamma   90.00
#
_symmetry.space_group_name_H-M   'P 1'
#
loop_
_entity.id
_entity.type
_entity.pdbx_description
1 polymer ?
#
loop_
_entity_poly.entity_id
_entity_poly.type
_entity_poly.pdbx_seq_one_letter_code
_entity_poly.pdbx_strand_id
1 'polypeptide(L)'
;MKRILINATQQEELRVGMVDGQRLYDLDIEIPSQNQKKANIYKGVITRVEPSLEAAFVDFGSTRHGFLPFKDISKEYFSDSKNSGERFSVKDQIREGLQIVIQVEREERGTKGAALTTFMSLAGRYLVLMPNNPRAGGVSRRIEGEDREELRKALSDVEVPEGMGAIVRTAGVGRTAEELQGDLNYLIQIHQAINNAVDTQDKPFLIYQESNVIIRALRDHLREDIGEIIIDDLEVFNDAKKFVETVMPHNVQKLKLYEDTVPLFNRYQIESQIESAFDREVTLPSGGAIVIDHTEAMISIDINSARATKGSDIEETATNTNLEAADEIARQLRIRDLGGLIVIDFIDMMANKNQREVENRLREALKIDRARVQIGRISRFGLLEMSRQRLRPSLEESSQIVCPHCTGHGTIRSIESLALGVLRLIEEEALKDKTSVITAKLPVDVTSFLLNEKRSNIGDIEARNHVQIIIIPDPNLETPHFNVERTRDEGKEVINRPSYELIPQQETEANLHKPAPITAEQPAVKTINAAAPVPQKKTKATSKPGFFSKLLSWLSSDEVEEPPKRSNNQNRQNNRSRDGNRGNNRNNNNRSGGNNRRRNHPNNRRRNDNSRKSSSNRNRGNGKSHGNTAQDQTAGSPNQTQAVETKTVSTNNTANTETNS
;
A
#
# COMPACT_ATOMS: atom_id res chain seq x y z
N MET A 1 -16.87 -17.25 15.52
CA MET A 1 -15.64 -17.37 16.33
C MET A 1 -14.53 -16.81 15.50
N LYS A 2 -13.78 -15.84 16.04
CA LYS A 2 -12.72 -15.16 15.32
C LYS A 2 -11.42 -15.95 15.33
N ARG A 3 -10.73 -15.95 14.19
CA ARG A 3 -9.49 -16.68 13.96
C ARG A 3 -8.51 -15.83 13.16
N ILE A 4 -7.23 -16.09 13.37
CA ILE A 4 -6.14 -15.62 12.51
C ILE A 4 -5.64 -16.84 11.74
N LEU A 5 -5.66 -16.76 10.41
CA LEU A 5 -5.17 -17.80 9.51
C LEU A 5 -3.92 -17.27 8.82
N ILE A 6 -2.81 -17.99 8.94
CA ILE A 6 -1.52 -17.63 8.34
C ILE A 6 -1.18 -18.71 7.32
N ASN A 7 -1.06 -18.30 6.06
CA ASN A 7 -0.66 -19.15 4.96
C ASN A 7 0.74 -18.73 4.49
N ALA A 8 1.70 -19.61 4.74
CA ALA A 8 3.13 -19.45 4.48
C ALA A 8 3.70 -20.61 3.65
N THR A 9 2.83 -21.45 3.08
CA THR A 9 3.25 -22.58 2.23
C THR A 9 4.06 -22.11 1.01
N GLN A 10 3.69 -20.97 0.40
CA GLN A 10 4.41 -20.36 -0.71
C GLN A 10 5.48 -19.40 -0.19
N GLN A 11 6.73 -19.52 -0.68
CA GLN A 11 7.83 -18.66 -0.25
C GLN A 11 7.75 -17.27 -0.88
N GLU A 12 7.09 -17.15 -2.03
CA GLU A 12 6.94 -15.92 -2.80
C GLU A 12 5.89 -14.97 -2.20
N GLU A 13 4.95 -15.51 -1.41
CA GLU A 13 3.83 -14.74 -0.89
C GLU A 13 3.39 -15.28 0.47
N LEU A 14 3.39 -14.38 1.45
CA LEU A 14 2.94 -14.67 2.80
C LEU A 14 1.62 -13.96 3.06
N ARG A 15 0.60 -14.72 3.45
CA ARG A 15 -0.78 -14.21 3.57
C ARG A 15 -1.30 -14.41 4.99
N VAL A 16 -1.90 -13.37 5.55
CA VAL A 16 -2.54 -13.41 6.88
C VAL A 16 -3.98 -12.94 6.75
N GLY A 17 -4.92 -13.88 6.94
CA GLY A 17 -6.35 -13.63 6.90
C GLY A 17 -6.97 -13.59 8.29
N MET A 18 -7.73 -12.55 8.58
CA MET A 18 -8.51 -12.44 9.81
C MET A 18 -9.98 -12.75 9.52
N VAL A 19 -10.51 -13.78 10.19
CA VAL A 19 -11.81 -14.36 9.85
C VAL A 19 -12.73 -14.38 11.07
N ASP A 20 -14.00 -14.07 10.88
CA ASP A 20 -15.05 -14.39 11.86
C ASP A 20 -15.97 -15.48 11.31
N GLY A 21 -15.86 -16.70 11.86
CA GLY A 21 -16.50 -17.87 11.29
C GLY A 21 -15.88 -18.22 9.94
N GLN A 22 -16.56 -17.84 8.85
CA GLN A 22 -16.12 -17.98 7.46
C GLN A 22 -16.01 -16.63 6.73
N ARG A 23 -16.29 -15.51 7.40
CA ARG A 23 -16.25 -14.17 6.78
C ARG A 23 -14.89 -13.53 7.00
N LEU A 24 -14.16 -13.27 5.91
CA LEU A 24 -12.91 -12.54 5.92
C LEU A 24 -13.18 -11.05 6.15
N TYR A 25 -12.64 -10.49 7.23
CA TYR A 25 -12.88 -9.07 7.58
C TYR A 25 -11.65 -8.18 7.44
N ASP A 26 -10.46 -8.77 7.35
CA ASP A 26 -9.17 -8.08 7.19
C ASP A 26 -8.14 -9.05 6.60
N LEU A 27 -7.19 -8.54 5.81
CA LEU A 27 -6.21 -9.32 5.05
C LEU A 27 -4.91 -8.53 4.95
N ASP A 28 -3.80 -9.17 5.27
CA ASP A 28 -2.47 -8.63 5.00
C ASP A 28 -1.72 -9.62 4.08
N ILE A 29 -1.17 -9.13 2.97
CA ILE A 29 -0.31 -9.88 2.05
C ILE A 29 1.07 -9.23 2.03
N GLU A 30 2.12 -10.04 2.11
CA GLU A 30 3.51 -9.60 1.99
C GLU A 30 4.26 -10.45 0.96
N ILE A 31 4.86 -9.78 -0.02
CA ILE A 31 5.75 -10.39 -1.01
C ILE A 31 7.19 -10.11 -0.55
N PRO A 32 7.99 -11.12 -0.16
CA PRO A 32 9.33 -10.91 0.39
C PRO A 32 10.28 -10.15 -0.55
N SER A 33 10.12 -10.27 -1.87
CA SER A 33 10.94 -9.53 -2.84
C SER A 33 10.69 -8.01 -2.83
N GLN A 34 9.51 -7.57 -2.37
CA GLN A 34 9.13 -6.15 -2.30
C GLN A 34 9.39 -5.51 -0.93
N ASN A 35 10.19 -6.14 -0.06
CA ASN A 35 10.67 -5.66 1.26
C ASN A 35 10.11 -4.29 1.69
N GLN A 36 9.05 -4.30 2.50
CA GLN A 36 8.53 -3.08 3.13
C GLN A 36 9.64 -2.42 3.94
N LYS A 37 9.90 -1.15 3.64
CA LYS A 37 10.95 -0.36 4.29
C LYS A 37 10.40 0.46 5.46
N LYS A 38 9.07 0.56 5.60
CA LYS A 38 8.43 1.30 6.68
C LYS A 38 8.87 0.78 8.04
N ALA A 39 9.14 1.71 8.96
CA ALA A 39 9.60 1.46 10.32
C ALA A 39 10.98 0.78 10.46
N ASN A 40 11.62 0.37 9.35
CA ASN A 40 13.01 -0.08 9.37
C ASN A 40 13.93 1.04 9.85
N ILE A 41 14.99 0.63 10.53
CA ILE A 41 16.00 1.52 11.10
C ILE A 41 17.32 1.26 10.38
N TYR A 42 17.91 2.34 9.88
CA TYR A 42 19.17 2.32 9.15
C TYR A 42 20.18 3.24 9.80
N LYS A 43 21.45 2.92 9.61
CA LYS A 43 22.52 3.92 9.72
C LYS A 43 22.55 4.64 8.38
N GLY A 44 22.43 5.96 8.40
CA GLY A 44 22.46 6.79 7.20
C GLY A 44 23.51 7.89 7.29
N VAL A 45 23.86 8.47 6.16
CA VAL A 45 24.79 9.61 6.06
C VAL A 45 24.07 10.78 5.42
N ILE A 46 24.18 11.96 6.04
CA ILE A 46 23.64 13.19 5.48
C ILE A 46 24.44 13.55 4.21
N THR A 47 23.77 13.54 3.07
CA THR A 47 24.39 13.86 1.77
C THR A 47 24.38 15.35 1.48
N ARG A 48 23.27 16.02 1.77
CA ARG A 48 23.11 17.47 1.58
C ARG A 48 22.10 18.05 2.56
N VAL A 49 22.31 19.31 2.94
CA VAL A 49 21.39 20.07 3.79
C VAL A 49 20.71 21.15 2.96
N GLU A 50 19.37 21.19 2.97
CA GLU A 50 18.55 22.11 2.17
C GLU A 50 17.72 23.05 3.07
N PRO A 51 18.24 24.25 3.40
CA PRO A 51 17.57 25.20 4.29
C PRO A 51 16.24 25.70 3.75
N SER A 52 16.08 25.74 2.42
CA SER A 52 14.84 26.20 1.79
C SER A 52 13.65 25.27 2.07
N LEU A 53 13.93 23.98 2.32
CA LEU A 53 12.95 22.96 2.65
C LEU A 53 12.91 22.64 4.15
N GLU A 54 13.75 23.30 4.95
CA GLU A 54 13.98 22.99 6.37
C GLU A 54 14.27 21.50 6.60
N ALA A 55 15.11 20.90 5.75
CA ALA A 55 15.37 19.47 5.75
C ALA A 55 16.80 19.11 5.30
N ALA A 56 17.21 17.88 5.60
CA ALA A 56 18.42 17.24 5.12
C ALA A 56 18.05 16.00 4.28
N PHE A 57 18.91 15.66 3.32
CA PHE A 57 18.78 14.42 2.56
C PHE A 57 19.78 13.39 3.07
N VAL A 58 19.31 12.16 3.25
CA VAL A 58 20.08 11.10 3.87
C VAL A 58 20.22 9.94 2.90
N ASP A 59 21.46 9.47 2.71
CA ASP A 59 21.73 8.20 2.05
C ASP A 59 21.72 7.09 3.11
N PHE A 60 20.86 6.11 2.93
CA PHE A 60 20.66 4.98 3.83
C PHE A 60 20.71 3.63 3.10
N GLY A 61 21.28 3.59 1.89
CA GLY A 61 21.38 2.37 1.07
C GLY A 61 20.22 2.14 0.10
N SER A 62 19.26 3.06 0.01
CA SER A 62 18.17 2.98 -0.98
C SER A 62 18.55 3.64 -2.32
N THR A 63 17.76 3.36 -3.36
CA THR A 63 17.95 3.94 -4.71
C THR A 63 17.78 5.46 -4.71
N ARG A 64 16.93 6.00 -3.82
CA ARG A 64 16.70 7.42 -3.62
C ARG A 64 17.10 7.84 -2.21
N HIS A 65 17.62 9.05 -2.09
CA HIS A 65 17.88 9.63 -0.77
C HIS A 65 16.58 9.91 -0.03
N GLY A 66 16.58 9.63 1.27
CA GLY A 66 15.46 9.95 2.15
C GLY A 66 15.43 11.42 2.51
N PHE A 67 14.25 11.91 2.86
CA PHE A 67 13.96 13.28 3.27
C PHE A 67 13.81 13.33 4.80
N LEU A 68 14.70 14.04 5.48
CA LEU A 68 14.74 14.19 6.93
C LEU A 68 14.47 15.66 7.33
N PRO A 69 13.26 16.01 7.79
CA PRO A 69 12.94 17.36 8.27
C PRO A 69 13.75 17.74 9.51
N PHE A 70 14.14 19.02 9.64
CA PHE A 70 14.87 19.51 10.82
C PHE A 70 14.14 19.32 12.15
N LYS A 71 12.81 19.36 12.13
CA LYS A 71 11.95 19.09 13.29
C LYS A 71 12.04 17.65 13.80
N ASP A 72 12.50 16.73 12.96
CA ASP A 72 12.55 15.28 13.21
C ASP A 72 13.99 14.82 13.51
N ILE A 73 14.88 15.77 13.86
CA ILE A 73 16.28 15.53 14.24
C ILE A 73 16.43 15.68 15.75
N SER A 74 16.91 14.61 16.38
CA SER A 74 17.18 14.51 17.80
C SER A 74 18.33 15.43 18.18
N LYS A 75 18.24 16.01 19.38
CA LYS A 75 19.23 16.98 19.88
C LYS A 75 20.61 16.37 20.09
N GLU A 76 20.70 15.05 20.20
CA GLU A 76 21.96 14.30 20.33
C GLU A 76 22.89 14.48 19.11
N TYR A 77 22.33 14.78 17.94
CA TYR A 77 23.08 14.98 16.71
C TYR A 77 23.50 16.43 16.47
N PHE A 78 23.09 17.36 17.34
CA PHE A 78 23.49 18.76 17.22
C PHE A 78 24.89 18.94 17.80
N SER A 79 25.76 19.63 17.06
CA SER A 79 27.10 19.96 17.55
C SER A 79 27.02 20.69 18.89
N ASP A 80 27.79 20.22 19.87
CA ASP A 80 27.85 20.68 21.26
C ASP A 80 28.36 22.13 21.36
N SER A 81 27.51 23.11 21.02
CA SER A 81 27.74 24.53 21.33
C SER A 81 27.06 24.84 22.66
N LYS A 82 27.65 24.35 23.75
CA LYS A 82 27.16 24.52 25.12
C LYS A 82 27.22 25.96 25.67
N ASN A 83 27.59 26.97 24.88
CA ASN A 83 28.02 28.27 25.46
C ASN A 83 27.46 29.56 24.84
N SER A 84 26.26 29.55 24.27
CA SER A 84 25.59 30.83 23.99
C SER A 84 24.08 30.67 23.93
N GLY A 85 23.36 31.49 24.70
CA GLY A 85 21.90 31.55 24.75
C GLY A 85 21.21 32.02 23.47
N GLU A 86 21.86 31.84 22.31
CA GLU A 86 21.28 32.06 20.99
C GLU A 86 20.61 30.78 20.49
N ARG A 87 19.38 30.91 19.97
CA ARG A 87 18.75 29.85 19.20
C ARG A 87 19.49 29.73 17.86
N PHE A 88 20.51 28.88 17.82
CA PHE A 88 21.15 28.49 16.56
C PHE A 88 20.11 27.89 15.61
N SER A 89 20.20 28.25 14.33
CA SER A 89 19.40 27.59 13.30
C SER A 89 19.89 26.16 13.15
N VAL A 90 18.97 25.19 13.00
CA VAL A 90 19.30 23.77 12.83
C VAL A 90 20.30 23.55 11.68
N LYS A 91 20.30 24.44 10.69
CA LYS A 91 21.27 24.47 9.58
C LYS A 91 22.73 24.52 10.07
N ASP A 92 23.02 25.26 11.12
CA ASP A 92 24.40 25.49 11.58
C ASP A 92 24.89 24.36 12.48
N GLN A 93 23.97 23.51 12.94
CA GLN A 93 24.24 22.41 13.87
C GLN A 93 24.43 21.06 13.17
N ILE A 94 24.09 20.97 11.88
CA ILE A 94 24.12 19.73 11.09
C ILE A 94 25.04 19.90 9.89
N ARG A 95 25.90 18.91 9.65
CA ARG A 95 26.90 18.93 8.58
C ARG A 95 26.69 17.78 7.60
N GLU A 96 27.08 18.01 6.35
CA GLU A 96 27.20 16.95 5.36
C GLU A 96 28.25 15.92 5.81
N GLY A 97 28.00 14.64 5.55
CA GLY A 97 28.83 13.54 6.01
C GLY A 97 28.54 13.06 7.44
N LEU A 98 27.63 13.71 8.18
CA LEU A 98 27.23 13.25 9.51
C LEU A 98 26.50 11.90 9.40
N GLN A 99 26.97 10.91 10.17
CA GLN A 99 26.30 9.63 10.34
C GLN A 99 25.18 9.78 11.37
N ILE A 100 24.00 9.27 11.04
CA ILE A 100 22.80 9.37 11.87
C ILE A 100 22.00 8.07 11.81
N VAL A 101 21.37 7.70 12.93
CA VAL A 101 20.40 6.61 12.95
C VAL A 101 19.05 7.17 12.57
N ILE A 102 18.44 6.58 11.54
CA ILE A 102 17.17 7.03 10.97
C ILE A 102 16.17 5.88 10.92
N GLN A 103 14.92 6.19 11.20
CA GLN A 103 13.78 5.32 10.98
C GLN A 103 12.95 5.84 9.80
N VAL A 104 12.50 4.93 8.95
CA VAL A 104 11.60 5.25 7.84
C VAL A 104 10.18 5.45 8.36
N GLU A 105 9.67 6.68 8.36
CA GLU A 105 8.28 6.99 8.74
C GLU A 105 7.32 6.64 7.59
N ARG A 106 7.71 7.01 6.36
CA ARG A 106 6.92 6.78 5.14
C ARG A 106 7.82 6.29 4.03
N GLU A 107 7.34 5.31 3.29
CA GLU A 107 8.07 4.70 2.19
C GLU A 107 8.22 5.64 0.99
N GLU A 108 9.10 5.27 0.08
CA GLU A 108 9.28 5.95 -1.19
C GLU A 108 8.00 5.84 -2.02
N ARG A 109 7.59 6.94 -2.65
CA ARG A 109 6.39 6.95 -3.48
C ARG A 109 6.62 7.72 -4.76
N GLY A 110 6.46 7.03 -5.89
CA GLY A 110 6.63 7.59 -7.22
C GLY A 110 8.00 8.26 -7.34
N THR A 111 8.01 9.60 -7.42
CA THR A 111 9.24 10.38 -7.53
C THR A 111 9.83 10.85 -6.20
N LYS A 112 9.10 10.70 -5.07
CA LYS A 112 9.52 11.17 -3.74
C LYS A 112 10.27 10.10 -2.98
N GLY A 113 11.41 10.47 -2.40
CA GLY A 113 12.16 9.62 -1.47
C GLY A 113 11.41 9.38 -0.15
N ALA A 114 11.88 8.41 0.64
CA ALA A 114 11.27 8.04 1.93
C ALA A 114 11.31 9.22 2.91
N ALA A 115 10.26 9.38 3.71
CA ALA A 115 10.28 10.34 4.83
C ALA A 115 10.94 9.67 6.04
N LEU A 116 11.92 10.36 6.62
CA LEU A 116 12.77 9.84 7.68
C LEU A 116 12.60 10.64 8.98
N THR A 117 12.88 9.98 10.09
CA THR A 117 12.97 10.59 11.42
C THR A 117 14.11 9.98 12.23
N THR A 118 14.73 10.76 13.11
CA THR A 118 15.68 10.24 14.11
C THR A 118 15.00 9.92 15.44
N PHE A 119 13.74 10.34 15.62
CA PHE A 119 12.92 9.96 16.76
C PHE A 119 12.41 8.54 16.56
N MET A 120 13.25 7.57 16.92
CA MET A 120 12.92 6.17 16.84
C MET A 120 11.66 5.84 17.64
N SER A 121 10.81 5.01 17.06
CA SER A 121 9.60 4.47 17.66
C SER A 121 9.60 2.95 17.50
N LEU A 122 9.57 2.24 18.62
CA LEU A 122 9.50 0.78 18.64
C LEU A 122 8.11 0.39 19.11
N ALA A 123 7.31 -0.16 18.20
CA ALA A 123 5.93 -0.52 18.48
C ALA A 123 5.85 -1.94 19.04
N GLY A 124 5.44 -2.06 20.30
CA GLY A 124 5.04 -3.30 20.96
C GLY A 124 3.54 -3.57 20.80
N ARG A 125 3.01 -4.55 21.53
CA ARG A 125 1.58 -4.88 21.48
C ARG A 125 0.76 -3.80 22.19
N TYR A 126 1.17 -3.43 23.40
CA TYR A 126 0.44 -2.54 24.30
C TYR A 126 1.05 -1.16 24.36
N LEU A 127 2.37 -1.05 24.19
CA LEU A 127 3.12 0.19 24.29
C LEU A 127 3.85 0.51 22.98
N VAL A 128 4.17 1.79 22.80
CA VAL A 128 5.18 2.25 21.84
C VAL A 128 6.27 2.92 22.66
N LEU A 129 7.49 2.39 22.57
CA LEU A 129 8.68 2.96 23.18
C LEU A 129 9.25 4.03 22.25
N MET A 130 9.56 5.20 22.82
CA MET A 130 10.20 6.33 22.18
C MET A 130 11.55 6.59 22.86
N PRO A 131 12.63 5.89 22.48
CA PRO A 131 13.89 5.95 23.21
C PRO A 131 14.55 7.33 23.19
N ASN A 132 14.38 8.07 22.09
CA ASN A 132 15.05 9.35 21.86
C ASN A 132 14.16 10.57 22.18
N ASN A 133 13.00 10.37 22.82
CA ASN A 133 12.06 11.45 23.08
C ASN A 133 11.34 11.30 24.44
N PRO A 134 11.87 11.88 25.53
CA PRO A 134 11.25 11.79 26.85
C PRO A 134 9.93 12.57 26.93
N ARG A 135 9.66 13.48 25.99
CA ARG A 135 8.40 14.23 25.95
C ARG A 135 7.27 13.45 25.29
N ALA A 136 7.60 12.40 24.54
CA ALA A 136 6.62 11.55 23.87
C ALA A 136 6.13 10.45 24.83
N GLY A 137 5.31 10.84 25.80
CA GLY A 137 4.68 9.91 26.75
C GLY A 137 3.17 10.13 26.88
N GLY A 138 2.44 9.06 27.18
CA GLY A 138 1.01 9.15 27.55
C GLY A 138 0.12 8.05 26.96
N VAL A 139 -1.17 8.35 26.88
CA VAL A 139 -2.20 7.39 26.43
C VAL A 139 -2.68 7.76 25.01
N SER A 140 -2.95 6.74 24.18
CA SER A 140 -3.49 6.90 22.83
C SER A 140 -4.69 7.84 22.79
N ARG A 141 -4.75 8.71 21.77
CA ARG A 141 -5.86 9.67 21.56
C ARG A 141 -7.21 9.01 21.27
N ARG A 142 -7.22 7.72 20.93
CA ARG A 142 -8.45 6.95 20.67
C ARG A 142 -9.18 6.54 21.95
N ILE A 143 -8.54 6.69 23.10
CA ILE A 143 -9.05 6.27 24.41
C ILE A 143 -9.52 7.53 25.12
N GLU A 144 -10.77 7.54 25.55
CA GLU A 144 -11.44 8.66 26.22
C GLU A 144 -12.19 8.13 27.46
N GLY A 145 -12.55 9.03 28.37
CA GLY A 145 -13.31 8.66 29.58
C GLY A 145 -12.48 7.94 30.63
N GLU A 146 -13.14 7.05 31.37
CA GLU A 146 -12.63 6.34 32.56
C GLU A 146 -11.43 5.43 32.21
N ASP A 147 -11.50 4.71 31.09
CA ASP A 147 -10.42 3.86 30.58
C ASP A 147 -9.08 4.62 30.46
N ARG A 148 -9.14 5.91 30.10
CA ARG A 148 -7.95 6.74 29.96
C ARG A 148 -7.30 7.06 31.30
N GLU A 149 -8.11 7.27 32.34
CA GLU A 149 -7.61 7.55 33.69
C GLU A 149 -7.01 6.29 34.31
N GLU A 150 -7.66 5.15 34.13
CA GLU A 150 -7.16 3.84 34.57
C GLU A 150 -5.79 3.53 33.93
N LEU A 151 -5.68 3.66 32.61
CA LEU A 151 -4.40 3.44 31.92
C LEU A 151 -3.32 4.44 32.31
N ARG A 152 -3.69 5.67 32.65
CA ARG A 152 -2.72 6.66 33.13
C ARG A 152 -2.14 6.27 34.49
N LYS A 153 -2.95 5.67 35.36
CA LYS A 153 -2.51 5.11 36.65
C LYS A 153 -1.65 3.87 36.44
N ALA A 154 -2.08 2.93 35.58
CA ALA A 154 -1.28 1.76 35.25
C ALA A 154 0.07 2.15 34.64
N LEU A 155 0.12 3.16 33.78
CA LEU A 155 1.36 3.67 33.19
C LEU A 155 2.29 4.35 34.21
N SER A 156 1.76 4.95 35.28
CA SER A 156 2.63 5.54 36.32
C SER A 156 3.35 4.49 37.16
N ASP A 157 2.82 3.27 37.21
CA ASP A 157 3.44 2.14 37.92
C ASP A 157 4.48 1.40 37.06
N VAL A 158 4.58 1.75 35.77
CA VAL A 158 5.56 1.17 34.83
C VAL A 158 6.88 1.94 34.92
N GLU A 159 7.98 1.23 35.14
CA GLU A 159 9.33 1.77 35.23
C GLU A 159 9.89 2.05 33.83
N VAL A 160 9.81 3.30 33.38
CA VAL A 160 10.40 3.76 32.12
C VAL A 160 11.78 4.37 32.38
N PRO A 161 12.86 3.90 31.72
CA PRO A 161 14.21 4.46 31.89
C PRO A 161 14.30 5.95 31.58
N GLU A 162 15.22 6.65 32.26
CA GLU A 162 15.44 8.08 32.06
C GLU A 162 15.80 8.40 30.60
N GLY A 163 15.19 9.47 30.05
CA GLY A 163 15.39 9.88 28.67
C GLY A 163 14.45 9.22 27.65
N MET A 164 13.75 8.13 28.03
CA MET A 164 12.80 7.45 27.17
C MET A 164 11.35 7.88 27.45
N GLY A 165 10.49 7.78 26.44
CA GLY A 165 9.04 7.96 26.56
C GLY A 165 8.28 6.68 26.21
N ALA A 166 7.10 6.47 26.79
CA ALA A 166 6.23 5.34 26.47
C ALA A 166 4.80 5.81 26.18
N ILE A 167 4.20 5.29 25.11
CA ILE A 167 2.84 5.61 24.70
C ILE A 167 1.97 4.34 24.74
N VAL A 168 0.88 4.36 25.51
CA VAL A 168 -0.07 3.25 25.59
C VAL A 168 -0.96 3.22 24.35
N ARG A 169 -0.98 2.08 23.64
CA ARG A 169 -1.81 1.78 22.47
C ARG A 169 -3.23 1.42 22.89
N THR A 170 -4.17 1.45 21.95
CA THR A 170 -5.57 1.03 22.18
C THR A 170 -5.69 -0.42 22.64
N ALA A 171 -4.77 -1.31 22.26
CA ALA A 171 -4.75 -2.69 22.74
C ALA A 171 -4.35 -2.83 24.22
N GLY A 172 -3.82 -1.77 24.84
CA GLY A 172 -3.45 -1.75 26.25
C GLY A 172 -4.63 -1.53 27.20
N VAL A 173 -5.83 -1.18 26.71
CA VAL A 173 -7.03 -1.02 27.55
C VAL A 173 -7.31 -2.32 28.32
N GLY A 174 -7.51 -2.19 29.64
CA GLY A 174 -7.77 -3.32 30.54
C GLY A 174 -6.54 -4.17 30.89
N ARG A 175 -5.32 -3.74 30.53
CA ARG A 175 -4.08 -4.44 30.88
C ARG A 175 -3.51 -3.98 32.21
N THR A 176 -2.88 -4.92 32.90
CA THR A 176 -2.20 -4.69 34.18
C THR A 176 -0.85 -4.02 33.97
N ALA A 177 -0.34 -3.32 35.00
CA ALA A 177 0.99 -2.72 34.96
C ALA A 177 2.11 -3.75 34.70
N GLU A 178 1.95 -4.99 35.18
CA GLU A 178 2.90 -6.09 34.94
C GLU A 178 2.98 -6.48 33.46
N GLU A 179 1.83 -6.62 32.78
CA GLU A 179 1.79 -6.89 31.33
C GLU A 179 2.41 -5.75 30.52
N LEU A 180 2.13 -4.50 30.92
CA LEU A 180 2.73 -3.32 30.31
C LEU A 180 4.25 -3.28 30.50
N GLN A 181 4.74 -3.60 31.71
CA GLN A 181 6.17 -3.69 32.00
C GLN A 181 6.85 -4.79 31.18
N GLY A 182 6.20 -5.94 30.99
CA GLY A 182 6.69 -7.04 30.16
C GLY A 182 6.91 -6.61 28.70
N ASP A 183 5.92 -5.95 28.10
CA ASP A 183 6.01 -5.40 26.74
C ASP A 183 7.11 -4.32 26.66
N LEU A 184 7.20 -3.44 27.65
CA LEU A 184 8.25 -2.41 27.71
C LEU A 184 9.66 -3.02 27.78
N ASN A 185 9.87 -4.02 28.62
CA ASN A 185 11.16 -4.69 28.78
C ASN A 185 11.62 -5.34 27.47
N TYR A 186 10.70 -5.97 26.74
CA TYR A 186 10.97 -6.50 25.40
C TYR A 186 11.41 -5.40 24.41
N LEU A 187 10.73 -4.25 24.42
CA LEU A 187 11.10 -3.11 23.57
C LEU A 187 12.46 -2.50 23.96
N ILE A 188 12.80 -2.47 25.25
CA ILE A 188 14.10 -2.02 25.74
C ILE A 188 15.21 -2.97 25.25
N GLN A 189 14.98 -4.29 25.27
CA GLN A 189 15.93 -5.26 24.72
C GLN A 189 16.17 -5.04 23.22
N ILE A 190 15.11 -4.75 22.45
CA ILE A 190 15.23 -4.36 21.03
C ILE A 190 16.09 -3.11 20.88
N HIS A 191 15.81 -2.08 21.68
CA HIS A 191 16.58 -0.84 21.63
C HIS A 191 18.06 -1.06 21.97
N GLN A 192 18.37 -1.89 22.97
CA GLN A 192 19.75 -2.25 23.31
C GLN A 192 20.45 -2.99 22.18
N ALA A 193 19.76 -3.95 21.53
CA ALA A 193 20.30 -4.67 20.38
C ALA A 193 20.59 -3.72 19.20
N ILE A 194 19.70 -2.75 18.94
CA ILE A 194 19.90 -1.71 17.92
C ILE A 194 21.15 -0.89 18.24
N ASN A 195 21.29 -0.37 19.47
CA ASN A 195 22.45 0.45 19.84
C ASN A 195 23.77 -0.32 19.72
N ASN A 196 23.80 -1.58 20.13
CA ASN A 196 24.98 -2.43 19.97
C ASN A 196 25.34 -2.65 18.49
N ALA A 197 24.34 -2.70 17.60
CA ALA A 197 24.54 -2.88 16.17
C ALA A 197 25.00 -1.59 15.46
N VAL A 198 24.65 -0.40 15.95
CA VAL A 198 25.02 0.90 15.33
C VAL A 198 26.54 1.06 15.20
N ASP A 199 27.31 0.54 16.17
CA ASP A 199 28.77 0.67 16.22
C ASP A 199 29.52 -0.40 15.41
N THR A 200 28.81 -1.38 14.82
CA THR A 200 29.44 -2.50 14.11
C THR A 200 30.04 -2.13 12.76
N GLN A 201 29.46 -1.14 12.07
CA GLN A 201 29.84 -0.77 10.71
C GLN A 201 29.70 0.73 10.46
N ASP A 202 30.64 1.30 9.72
CA ASP A 202 30.69 2.75 9.43
C ASP A 202 29.92 3.17 8.16
N LYS A 203 29.60 2.23 7.28
CA LYS A 203 28.84 2.51 6.05
C LYS A 203 27.34 2.60 6.35
N PRO A 204 26.50 3.15 5.46
CA PRO A 204 25.06 2.99 5.57
C PRO A 204 24.66 1.52 5.45
N PHE A 205 23.83 1.02 6.36
CA PHE A 205 23.29 -0.34 6.34
C PHE A 205 21.99 -0.43 7.15
N LEU A 206 21.21 -1.49 6.89
CA LEU A 206 20.02 -1.85 7.65
C LEU A 206 20.38 -2.38 9.05
N ILE A 207 20.04 -1.62 10.09
CA ILE A 207 20.29 -2.02 11.49
C ILE A 207 19.19 -2.99 11.94
N TYR A 208 17.94 -2.57 11.81
CA TYR A 208 16.77 -3.31 12.26
C TYR A 208 15.71 -3.29 11.17
N GLN A 209 15.26 -4.48 10.80
CA GLN A 209 14.10 -4.67 9.94
C GLN A 209 12.87 -4.81 10.83
N GLU A 210 11.84 -4.02 10.55
CA GLU A 210 10.55 -4.19 11.19
C GLU A 210 10.04 -5.61 10.97
N SER A 211 9.39 -6.19 11.98
CA SER A 211 9.02 -7.60 11.99
C SER A 211 8.19 -7.99 10.76
N ASN A 212 8.32 -9.25 10.34
CA ASN A 212 7.50 -9.89 9.30
C ASN A 212 5.99 -9.66 9.55
N VAL A 213 5.16 -9.59 8.48
CA VAL A 213 3.69 -9.51 8.52
C VAL A 213 3.05 -10.43 9.57
N ILE A 214 3.60 -11.61 9.85
CA ILE A 214 3.09 -12.52 10.89
C ILE A 214 3.18 -11.88 12.27
N ILE A 215 4.39 -11.44 12.64
CA ILE A 215 4.62 -10.82 13.94
C ILE A 215 3.86 -9.50 14.04
N ARG A 216 3.77 -8.74 12.94
CA ARG A 216 2.93 -7.53 12.88
C ARG A 216 1.45 -7.87 13.09
N ALA A 217 0.97 -8.92 12.45
CA ALA A 217 -0.41 -9.38 12.56
C ALA A 217 -0.72 -9.84 13.99
N LEU A 218 0.15 -10.64 14.61
CA LEU A 218 0.01 -11.03 16.01
C LEU A 218 0.08 -9.82 16.95
N ARG A 219 1.01 -8.89 16.72
CA ARG A 219 1.17 -7.67 17.51
C ARG A 219 -0.02 -6.71 17.38
N ASP A 220 -0.66 -6.62 16.23
CA ASP A 220 -1.70 -5.62 16.00
C ASP A 220 -3.11 -6.22 16.13
N HIS A 221 -3.32 -7.47 15.71
CA HIS A 221 -4.64 -8.10 15.60
C HIS A 221 -4.99 -9.12 16.69
N LEU A 222 -4.05 -9.66 17.50
CA LEU A 222 -4.33 -10.71 18.50
C LEU A 222 -5.15 -10.25 19.73
N ARG A 223 -6.42 -9.92 19.53
CA ARG A 223 -7.35 -9.49 20.58
C ARG A 223 -7.85 -10.67 21.42
N GLU A 224 -8.46 -10.39 22.56
CA GLU A 224 -8.99 -11.42 23.46
C GLU A 224 -10.08 -12.27 22.82
N ASP A 225 -10.89 -11.67 21.94
CA ASP A 225 -11.98 -12.30 21.20
C ASP A 225 -11.52 -13.28 20.10
N ILE A 226 -10.22 -13.34 19.83
CA ILE A 226 -9.63 -14.32 18.91
C ILE A 226 -9.44 -15.64 19.65
N GLY A 227 -10.11 -16.68 19.14
CA GLY A 227 -10.09 -18.01 19.74
C GLY A 227 -8.87 -18.82 19.33
N GLU A 228 -8.50 -18.77 18.05
CA GLU A 228 -7.48 -19.65 17.46
C GLU A 228 -6.58 -18.89 16.48
N ILE A 229 -5.29 -19.23 16.48
CA ILE A 229 -4.30 -18.80 15.49
C ILE A 229 -3.81 -20.07 14.80
N ILE A 230 -4.01 -20.15 13.49
CA ILE A 230 -3.74 -21.35 12.70
C ILE A 230 -2.69 -21.02 11.65
N ILE A 231 -1.61 -21.80 11.66
CA ILE A 231 -0.42 -21.59 10.82
C ILE A 231 -0.14 -22.89 10.07
N ASP A 232 0.08 -22.83 8.77
CA ASP A 232 0.33 -24.01 7.90
C ASP A 232 1.81 -24.41 7.76
N ASP A 233 2.76 -23.54 8.11
CA ASP A 233 4.20 -23.83 8.06
C ASP A 233 4.83 -23.99 9.46
N LEU A 234 5.74 -24.95 9.58
CA LEU A 234 6.37 -25.31 10.86
C LEU A 234 7.44 -24.31 11.32
N GLU A 235 8.26 -23.77 10.41
CA GLU A 235 9.29 -22.79 10.75
C GLU A 235 8.63 -21.51 11.27
N VAL A 236 7.63 -21.05 10.53
CA VAL A 236 6.80 -19.91 10.87
C VAL A 236 6.05 -20.12 12.19
N PHE A 237 5.50 -21.32 12.43
CA PHE A 237 4.83 -21.63 13.68
C PHE A 237 5.77 -21.51 14.88
N ASN A 238 7.02 -22.00 14.75
CA ASN A 238 8.01 -21.91 15.81
C ASN A 238 8.40 -20.46 16.12
N ASP A 239 8.53 -19.62 15.11
CA ASP A 239 8.85 -18.21 15.30
C ASP A 239 7.70 -17.41 15.89
N ALA A 240 6.46 -17.68 15.44
CA ALA A 240 5.25 -17.14 16.06
C ALA A 240 5.13 -17.56 17.53
N LYS A 241 5.43 -18.84 17.85
CA LYS A 241 5.40 -19.36 19.21
C LYS A 241 6.41 -18.66 20.12
N LYS A 242 7.67 -18.49 19.70
CA LYS A 242 8.68 -17.75 20.47
C LYS A 242 8.23 -16.33 20.79
N PHE A 243 7.64 -15.64 19.81
CA PHE A 243 7.13 -14.29 20.00
C PHE A 243 5.98 -14.25 21.01
N VAL A 244 4.99 -15.14 20.87
CA VAL A 244 3.85 -15.19 21.78
C VAL A 244 4.27 -15.63 23.19
N GLU A 245 5.21 -16.55 23.34
CA GLU A 245 5.75 -16.93 24.65
C GLU A 245 6.44 -15.76 25.37
N THR A 246 7.13 -14.90 24.62
CA THR A 246 7.86 -13.75 25.16
C THR A 246 6.92 -12.60 25.55
N VAL A 247 5.95 -12.28 24.68
CA VAL A 247 5.11 -11.08 24.84
C VAL A 247 3.75 -11.39 25.47
N MET A 248 3.19 -12.58 25.25
CA MET A 248 1.82 -12.96 25.63
C MET A 248 1.71 -14.46 26.03
N PRO A 249 2.33 -14.88 27.14
CA PRO A 249 2.42 -16.29 27.51
C PRO A 249 1.05 -16.98 27.70
N HIS A 250 0.01 -16.22 28.06
CA HIS A 250 -1.35 -16.74 28.22
C HIS A 250 -2.01 -17.18 26.89
N ASN A 251 -1.57 -16.64 25.76
CA ASN A 251 -2.17 -16.91 24.45
C ASN A 251 -1.48 -18.05 23.68
N VAL A 252 -0.45 -18.68 24.25
CA VAL A 252 0.30 -19.77 23.58
C VAL A 252 -0.61 -20.95 23.22
N GLN A 253 -1.62 -21.24 24.04
CA GLN A 253 -2.58 -22.33 23.78
C GLN A 253 -3.48 -22.07 22.56
N LYS A 254 -3.60 -20.82 22.10
CA LYS A 254 -4.39 -20.45 20.93
C LYS A 254 -3.67 -20.78 19.61
N LEU A 255 -2.34 -20.96 19.65
CA LEU A 255 -1.55 -21.33 18.47
C LEU A 255 -1.75 -22.81 18.13
N LYS A 256 -2.09 -23.07 16.87
CA LYS A 256 -2.26 -24.41 16.31
C LYS A 256 -1.52 -24.51 14.98
N LEU A 257 -0.77 -25.59 14.82
CA LEU A 257 -0.18 -25.98 13.54
C LEU A 257 -1.26 -26.68 12.69
N TYR A 258 -1.27 -26.37 11.40
CA TYR A 258 -2.19 -26.93 10.43
C TYR A 258 -1.45 -27.94 9.55
N GLU A 259 -1.85 -29.20 9.61
CA GLU A 259 -1.18 -30.33 8.92
C GLU A 259 -2.09 -31.05 7.92
N ASP A 260 -3.31 -30.54 7.70
CA ASP A 260 -4.26 -31.16 6.78
C ASP A 260 -3.84 -30.96 5.30
N THR A 261 -4.28 -31.86 4.43
CA THR A 261 -3.95 -31.85 2.99
C THR A 261 -4.66 -30.75 2.20
N VAL A 262 -5.83 -30.30 2.66
CA VAL A 262 -6.58 -29.21 2.02
C VAL A 262 -5.91 -27.90 2.39
N PRO A 263 -5.65 -26.96 1.45
CA PRO A 263 -5.06 -25.67 1.80
C PRO A 263 -5.87 -24.91 2.86
N LEU A 264 -5.18 -24.23 3.78
CA LEU A 264 -5.77 -23.58 4.94
C LEU A 264 -6.95 -22.66 4.57
N PHE A 265 -6.74 -21.74 3.63
CA PHE A 265 -7.76 -20.77 3.23
C PHE A 265 -8.95 -21.40 2.51
N ASN A 266 -8.72 -22.47 1.75
CA ASN A 266 -9.78 -23.24 1.10
C ASN A 266 -10.67 -23.96 2.13
N ARG A 267 -10.07 -24.54 3.17
CA ARG A 267 -10.83 -25.18 4.25
C ARG A 267 -11.79 -24.20 4.95
N TYR A 268 -11.35 -22.95 5.14
CA TYR A 268 -12.16 -21.91 5.76
C TYR A 268 -13.03 -21.13 4.76
N GLN A 269 -13.00 -21.47 3.47
CA GLN A 269 -13.80 -20.86 2.40
C GLN A 269 -13.58 -19.34 2.25
N ILE A 270 -12.35 -18.89 2.49
CA ILE A 270 -12.00 -17.47 2.37
C ILE A 270 -11.25 -17.13 1.08
N GLU A 271 -10.78 -18.12 0.31
CA GLU A 271 -10.02 -17.88 -0.92
C GLU A 271 -10.82 -17.04 -1.94
N SER A 272 -12.10 -17.39 -2.17
CA SER A 272 -12.97 -16.60 -3.07
C SER A 272 -13.19 -15.17 -2.59
N GLN A 273 -13.18 -14.93 -1.28
CA GLN A 273 -13.29 -13.58 -0.71
C GLN A 273 -11.99 -12.79 -0.87
N ILE A 274 -10.83 -13.47 -0.86
CA ILE A 274 -9.53 -12.87 -1.17
C ILE A 274 -9.50 -12.48 -2.65
N GLU A 275 -9.93 -13.38 -3.54
CA GLU A 275 -10.02 -13.09 -4.98
C GLU A 275 -10.91 -11.87 -5.27
N SER A 276 -12.04 -11.73 -4.55
CA SER A 276 -12.90 -10.54 -4.67
C SER A 276 -12.21 -9.21 -4.35
N ALA A 277 -11.04 -9.22 -3.70
CA ALA A 277 -10.25 -8.02 -3.42
C ALA A 277 -9.52 -7.51 -4.67
N PHE A 278 -9.29 -8.37 -5.67
CA PHE A 278 -8.70 -8.02 -6.95
C PHE A 278 -9.75 -7.61 -7.99
N ASP A 279 -11.00 -8.04 -7.81
CA ASP A 279 -12.08 -7.71 -8.72
C ASP A 279 -12.43 -6.22 -8.70
N ARG A 280 -12.80 -5.67 -9.87
CA ARG A 280 -13.33 -4.32 -9.99
C ARG A 280 -14.74 -4.19 -9.40
N GLU A 281 -15.56 -5.22 -9.59
CA GLU A 281 -16.96 -5.28 -9.16
C GLU A 281 -17.14 -6.35 -8.08
N VAL A 282 -17.80 -6.01 -6.97
CA VAL A 282 -18.04 -6.93 -5.85
C VAL A 282 -19.54 -7.04 -5.61
N THR A 283 -20.05 -8.28 -5.67
CA THR A 283 -21.47 -8.57 -5.47
C THR A 283 -21.89 -8.45 -4.00
N LEU A 284 -23.05 -7.83 -3.76
CA LEU A 284 -23.69 -7.70 -2.47
C LEU A 284 -24.65 -8.87 -2.19
N PRO A 285 -24.94 -9.18 -0.91
CA PRO A 285 -25.84 -10.27 -0.52
C PRO A 285 -27.22 -10.25 -1.20
N SER A 286 -27.83 -9.07 -1.36
CA SER A 286 -29.14 -8.91 -1.99
C SER A 286 -29.11 -8.88 -3.52
N GLY A 287 -27.95 -9.09 -4.14
CA GLY A 287 -27.78 -9.15 -5.60
C GLY A 287 -27.28 -7.85 -6.26
N GLY A 288 -27.23 -6.74 -5.51
CA GLY A 288 -26.55 -5.52 -5.93
C GLY A 288 -25.04 -5.71 -6.08
N ALA A 289 -24.32 -4.66 -6.45
CA ALA A 289 -22.87 -4.69 -6.57
C ALA A 289 -22.27 -3.33 -6.25
N ILE A 290 -21.03 -3.33 -5.78
CA ILE A 290 -20.20 -2.13 -5.69
C ILE A 290 -19.10 -2.19 -6.74
N VAL A 291 -18.82 -1.07 -7.38
CA VAL A 291 -17.78 -0.93 -8.40
C VAL A 291 -16.71 0.01 -7.84
N ILE A 292 -15.47 -0.45 -7.77
CA ILE A 292 -14.35 0.33 -7.20
C ILE A 292 -13.40 0.72 -8.32
N ASP A 293 -13.30 2.02 -8.59
CA ASP A 293 -12.45 2.60 -9.62
C ASP A 293 -11.35 3.47 -9.01
N HIS A 294 -10.15 3.30 -9.54
CA HIS A 294 -8.95 3.97 -9.07
C HIS A 294 -8.58 5.09 -10.03
N THR A 295 -8.38 6.30 -9.49
CA THR A 295 -7.91 7.46 -10.26
C THR A 295 -6.58 7.96 -9.71
N GLU A 296 -5.98 8.95 -10.38
CA GLU A 296 -4.70 9.54 -9.95
C GLU A 296 -4.77 10.15 -8.53
N ALA A 297 -5.89 10.81 -8.20
CA ALA A 297 -6.02 11.60 -6.98
C ALA A 297 -6.87 10.93 -5.89
N MET A 298 -7.85 10.12 -6.30
CA MET A 298 -8.88 9.58 -5.40
C MET A 298 -9.42 8.23 -5.87
N ILE A 299 -10.17 7.57 -4.99
CA ILE A 299 -10.86 6.31 -5.30
C ILE A 299 -12.34 6.63 -5.40
N SER A 300 -12.99 6.21 -6.48
CA SER A 300 -14.44 6.35 -6.69
C SER A 300 -15.11 5.00 -6.53
N ILE A 301 -16.21 4.98 -5.78
CA ILE A 301 -17.02 3.78 -5.57
C ILE A 301 -18.44 4.07 -6.02
N ASP A 302 -18.97 3.25 -6.93
CA ASP A 302 -20.34 3.30 -7.43
C ASP A 302 -21.15 2.11 -6.90
N ILE A 303 -22.46 2.27 -6.72
CA ILE A 303 -23.35 1.27 -6.12
C ILE A 303 -24.52 0.97 -7.06
N ASN A 304 -24.61 -0.28 -7.48
CA ASN A 304 -25.63 -0.78 -8.38
C ASN A 304 -26.60 -1.72 -7.65
N SER A 305 -27.91 -1.55 -7.84
CA SER A 305 -28.95 -2.39 -7.20
C SER A 305 -29.34 -3.65 -7.97
N ALA A 306 -28.52 -4.05 -8.95
CA ALA A 306 -28.82 -5.09 -9.95
C ALA A 306 -29.64 -6.28 -9.38
N ARG A 307 -30.74 -6.65 -10.06
CA ARG A 307 -31.63 -7.79 -9.73
C ARG A 307 -32.38 -7.79 -8.38
N ALA A 308 -32.18 -6.83 -7.48
CA ALA A 308 -32.90 -6.75 -6.20
C ALA A 308 -34.33 -6.17 -6.31
N THR A 309 -34.81 -5.85 -7.52
CA THR A 309 -36.10 -5.18 -7.78
C THR A 309 -37.34 -6.08 -7.64
N LYS A 310 -37.26 -7.19 -6.91
CA LYS A 310 -38.43 -8.05 -6.63
C LYS A 310 -39.33 -7.52 -5.51
N GLY A 311 -38.92 -6.47 -4.80
CA GLY A 311 -39.73 -5.77 -3.80
C GLY A 311 -40.64 -4.70 -4.41
N SER A 312 -41.77 -4.40 -3.77
CA SER A 312 -42.73 -3.37 -4.22
C SER A 312 -42.27 -1.93 -3.93
N ASP A 313 -41.26 -1.74 -3.07
CA ASP A 313 -40.76 -0.43 -2.66
C ASP A 313 -39.32 -0.20 -3.13
N ILE A 314 -39.16 0.74 -4.07
CA ILE A 314 -37.88 1.13 -4.66
C ILE A 314 -37.02 1.85 -3.61
N GLU A 315 -37.62 2.62 -2.71
CA GLU A 315 -36.90 3.40 -1.69
C GLU A 315 -36.32 2.49 -0.60
N GLU A 316 -37.08 1.48 -0.19
CA GLU A 316 -36.61 0.44 0.74
C GLU A 316 -35.47 -0.37 0.11
N THR A 317 -35.60 -0.74 -1.17
CA THR A 317 -34.56 -1.47 -1.90
C THR A 317 -33.26 -0.66 -2.01
N ALA A 318 -33.36 0.64 -2.33
CA ALA A 318 -32.21 1.54 -2.38
C ALA A 318 -31.53 1.68 -1.02
N THR A 319 -32.32 1.86 0.05
CA THR A 319 -31.80 1.99 1.41
C THR A 319 -31.09 0.71 1.87
N ASN A 320 -31.70 -0.46 1.66
CA ASN A 320 -31.12 -1.74 2.02
C ASN A 320 -29.82 -2.03 1.24
N THR A 321 -29.81 -1.75 -0.07
CA THR A 321 -28.62 -1.90 -0.91
C THR A 321 -27.49 -0.99 -0.42
N ASN A 322 -27.79 0.27 -0.08
CA ASN A 322 -26.81 1.21 0.45
C ASN A 322 -26.26 0.79 1.83
N LEU A 323 -27.08 0.18 2.69
CA LEU A 323 -26.64 -0.36 3.98
C LEU A 323 -25.69 -1.55 3.81
N GLU A 324 -26.00 -2.47 2.89
CA GLU A 324 -25.11 -3.58 2.53
C GLU A 324 -23.80 -3.06 1.92
N ALA A 325 -23.90 -2.09 1.01
CA ALA A 325 -22.75 -1.44 0.40
C ALA A 325 -21.86 -0.75 1.44
N ALA A 326 -22.43 -0.09 2.44
CA ALA A 326 -21.65 0.55 3.51
C ALA A 326 -20.78 -0.46 4.29
N ASP A 327 -21.32 -1.65 4.58
CA ASP A 327 -20.59 -2.73 5.24
C ASP A 327 -19.50 -3.31 4.34
N GLU A 328 -19.83 -3.53 3.07
CA GLU A 328 -18.92 -4.14 2.10
C GLU A 328 -17.78 -3.18 1.73
N ILE A 329 -18.07 -1.89 1.53
CA ILE A 329 -17.06 -0.85 1.33
C ILE A 329 -16.10 -0.81 2.51
N ALA A 330 -16.60 -0.77 3.75
CA ALA A 330 -15.74 -0.75 4.93
C ALA A 330 -14.84 -2.00 5.01
N ARG A 331 -15.33 -3.16 4.56
CA ARG A 331 -14.57 -4.42 4.47
C ARG A 331 -13.50 -4.35 3.37
N GLN A 332 -13.86 -3.93 2.16
CA GLN A 332 -12.95 -3.82 1.02
C GLN A 332 -11.84 -2.79 1.26
N LEU A 333 -12.15 -1.66 1.91
CA LEU A 333 -11.15 -0.67 2.30
C LEU A 333 -10.04 -1.25 3.19
N ARG A 334 -10.35 -2.26 4.01
CA ARG A 334 -9.37 -2.97 4.84
C ARG A 334 -8.60 -4.02 4.06
N ILE A 335 -9.32 -4.93 3.38
CA ILE A 335 -8.72 -6.07 2.67
C ILE A 335 -7.81 -5.63 1.52
N ARG A 336 -8.15 -4.52 0.84
CA ARG A 336 -7.33 -3.92 -0.23
C ARG A 336 -6.34 -2.86 0.29
N ASP A 337 -6.38 -2.56 1.60
CA ASP A 337 -5.63 -1.49 2.27
C ASP A 337 -5.75 -0.10 1.60
N LEU A 338 -6.92 0.19 1.01
CA LEU A 338 -7.19 1.44 0.29
C LEU A 338 -7.08 2.67 1.18
N GLY A 339 -6.40 3.71 0.73
CA GLY A 339 -6.31 4.96 1.49
C GLY A 339 -6.14 6.19 0.62
N GLY A 340 -6.22 7.36 1.23
CA GLY A 340 -6.34 8.64 0.54
C GLY A 340 -7.78 9.14 0.55
N LEU A 341 -8.12 9.95 -0.45
CA LEU A 341 -9.47 10.46 -0.64
C LEU A 341 -10.32 9.41 -1.35
N ILE A 342 -11.49 9.12 -0.79
CA ILE A 342 -12.46 8.16 -1.33
C ILE A 342 -13.79 8.89 -1.47
N VAL A 343 -14.45 8.70 -2.61
CA VAL A 343 -15.79 9.22 -2.90
C VAL A 343 -16.70 8.05 -3.21
N ILE A 344 -17.85 8.02 -2.54
CA ILE A 344 -18.85 6.97 -2.68
C ILE A 344 -20.11 7.59 -3.25
N ASP A 345 -20.58 7.05 -4.37
CA ASP A 345 -21.86 7.39 -5.00
C ASP A 345 -22.91 6.40 -4.51
N PHE A 346 -23.73 6.83 -3.55
CA PHE A 346 -24.84 6.01 -3.03
C PHE A 346 -26.06 6.18 -3.92
N ILE A 347 -26.89 5.13 -4.01
CA ILE A 347 -28.18 5.22 -4.70
C ILE A 347 -29.02 6.31 -4.02
N ASP A 348 -29.60 7.19 -4.82
CA ASP A 348 -30.41 8.31 -4.34
C ASP A 348 -31.51 7.87 -3.36
N MET A 349 -31.57 8.57 -2.22
CA MET A 349 -32.59 8.37 -1.17
C MET A 349 -33.34 9.68 -0.93
N MET A 350 -34.67 9.66 -1.05
CA MET A 350 -35.51 10.84 -0.85
C MET A 350 -35.60 11.23 0.63
N ALA A 351 -35.71 10.25 1.52
CA ALA A 351 -35.73 10.51 2.95
C ALA A 351 -34.34 10.80 3.53
N ASN A 352 -34.17 12.01 4.10
CA ASN A 352 -32.98 12.39 4.88
C ASN A 352 -32.68 11.45 6.06
N LYS A 353 -33.70 10.72 6.54
CA LYS A 353 -33.55 9.71 7.60
C LYS A 353 -32.67 8.55 7.09
N ASN A 354 -32.94 8.06 5.89
CA ASN A 354 -32.24 6.91 5.30
C ASN A 354 -30.78 7.29 4.97
N GLN A 355 -30.55 8.50 4.45
CA GLN A 355 -29.21 9.05 4.27
C GLN A 355 -28.38 9.02 5.56
N ARG A 356 -28.97 9.48 6.68
CA ARG A 356 -28.29 9.46 7.99
C ARG A 356 -28.06 8.04 8.50
N GLU A 357 -28.96 7.11 8.20
CA GLU A 357 -28.83 5.71 8.57
C GLU A 357 -27.65 5.06 7.86
N VAL A 358 -27.51 5.27 6.55
CA VAL A 358 -26.36 4.81 5.75
C VAL A 358 -25.05 5.44 6.24
N GLU A 359 -25.02 6.75 6.50
CA GLU A 359 -23.85 7.41 7.08
C GLU A 359 -23.44 6.82 8.43
N ASN A 360 -24.42 6.52 9.29
CA ASN A 360 -24.18 5.93 10.61
C ASN A 360 -23.69 4.49 10.49
N ARG A 361 -24.25 3.72 9.55
CA ARG A 361 -23.83 2.35 9.27
C ARG A 361 -22.37 2.31 8.81
N LEU A 362 -22.01 3.19 7.87
CA LEU A 362 -20.63 3.32 7.40
C LEU A 362 -19.68 3.72 8.54
N ARG A 363 -20.06 4.69 9.39
CA ARG A 363 -19.27 5.05 10.60
C ARG A 363 -19.07 3.86 11.52
N GLU A 364 -20.11 3.06 11.76
CA GLU A 364 -20.05 1.89 12.64
C GLU A 364 -19.14 0.81 12.05
N ALA A 365 -19.29 0.47 10.77
CA ALA A 365 -18.48 -0.54 10.08
C ALA A 365 -16.99 -0.17 10.05
N LEU A 366 -16.66 1.13 10.05
CA LEU A 366 -15.28 1.65 10.06
C LEU A 366 -14.69 1.79 11.48
N LYS A 367 -15.45 1.61 12.57
CA LYS A 367 -14.89 1.66 13.94
C LYS A 367 -13.83 0.60 14.21
N ILE A 368 -13.94 -0.54 13.54
CA ILE A 368 -13.00 -1.67 13.69
C ILE A 368 -11.67 -1.37 12.97
N ASP A 369 -11.67 -0.42 12.02
CA ASP A 369 -10.52 -0.09 11.19
C ASP A 369 -9.34 0.47 12.02
N ARG A 370 -8.15 -0.02 11.70
CA ARG A 370 -6.88 0.44 12.27
C ARG A 370 -6.49 1.83 11.76
N ALA A 371 -6.87 2.18 10.54
CA ALA A 371 -6.57 3.46 9.92
C ALA A 371 -7.38 4.59 10.58
N ARG A 372 -6.85 5.82 10.56
CA ARG A 372 -7.67 6.99 10.91
C ARG A 372 -8.56 7.30 9.72
N VAL A 373 -9.86 7.41 9.99
CA VAL A 373 -10.87 7.69 8.97
C VAL A 373 -11.62 8.96 9.34
N GLN A 374 -11.84 9.83 8.35
CA GLN A 374 -12.69 11.00 8.44
C GLN A 374 -13.81 10.84 7.42
N ILE A 375 -15.05 10.99 7.87
CA ILE A 375 -16.24 10.75 7.05
C ILE A 375 -17.02 12.05 6.99
N GLY A 376 -17.35 12.49 5.78
CA GLY A 376 -18.24 13.62 5.52
C GLY A 376 -19.71 13.25 5.74
N ARG A 377 -20.58 14.04 5.10
CA ARG A 377 -22.01 13.75 4.95
C ARG A 377 -22.30 13.50 3.48
N ILE A 378 -23.43 12.87 3.19
CA ILE A 378 -23.94 12.79 1.82
C ILE A 378 -24.19 14.22 1.33
N SER A 379 -23.57 14.55 0.20
CA SER A 379 -23.62 15.88 -0.41
C SER A 379 -24.97 16.12 -1.10
N ARG A 380 -25.17 17.33 -1.61
CA ARG A 380 -26.35 17.64 -2.43
C ARG A 380 -26.37 16.89 -3.77
N PHE A 381 -25.24 16.32 -4.18
CA PHE A 381 -25.09 15.56 -5.41
C PHE A 381 -25.14 14.04 -5.15
N GLY A 382 -25.56 13.57 -3.98
CA GLY A 382 -25.61 12.14 -3.64
C GLY A 382 -24.27 11.52 -3.20
N LEU A 383 -23.16 12.23 -3.42
CA LEU A 383 -21.82 11.74 -3.10
C LEU A 383 -21.46 11.86 -1.61
N LEU A 384 -20.80 10.85 -1.05
CA LEU A 384 -20.17 10.88 0.26
C LEU A 384 -18.64 10.93 0.11
N GLU A 385 -18.03 11.95 0.69
CA GLU A 385 -16.57 12.10 0.74
C GLU A 385 -16.02 11.54 2.05
N MET A 386 -14.92 10.78 1.98
CA MET A 386 -14.18 10.34 3.14
C MET A 386 -12.67 10.31 2.88
N SER A 387 -11.88 10.41 3.94
CA SER A 387 -10.44 10.18 3.87
C SER A 387 -10.02 9.06 4.80
N ARG A 388 -9.20 8.14 4.30
CA ARG A 388 -8.63 7.02 5.07
C ARG A 388 -7.12 7.13 5.07
N GLN A 389 -6.52 7.02 6.26
CA GLN A 389 -5.06 7.04 6.41
C GLN A 389 -4.43 5.83 5.71
N ARG A 390 -3.47 6.09 4.82
CA ARG A 390 -2.64 5.05 4.21
C ARG A 390 -1.68 4.47 5.24
N LEU A 391 -1.78 3.18 5.50
CA LEU A 391 -0.87 2.46 6.41
C LEU A 391 0.23 1.75 5.65
N ARG A 392 -0.09 1.18 4.49
CA ARG A 392 0.79 0.42 3.61
C ARG A 392 0.44 0.78 2.16
N PRO A 393 1.26 0.39 1.17
CA PRO A 393 0.82 0.34 -0.22
C PRO A 393 -0.46 -0.49 -0.33
N SER A 394 -1.39 -0.08 -1.19
CA SER A 394 -2.60 -0.87 -1.45
C SER A 394 -2.26 -2.14 -2.23
N LEU A 395 -3.15 -3.13 -2.20
CA LEU A 395 -2.98 -4.39 -2.93
C LEU A 395 -2.69 -4.18 -4.43
N GLU A 396 -3.32 -3.18 -5.03
CA GLU A 396 -3.09 -2.77 -6.41
C GLU A 396 -1.67 -2.23 -6.65
N GLU A 397 -1.13 -1.44 -5.71
CA GLU A 397 0.21 -0.84 -5.82
C GLU A 397 1.32 -1.89 -5.66
N SER A 398 1.06 -2.97 -4.90
CA SER A 398 2.01 -4.07 -4.69
C SER A 398 1.93 -5.15 -5.77
N SER A 399 0.72 -5.53 -6.18
CA SER A 399 0.49 -6.76 -6.95
C SER A 399 0.13 -6.52 -8.41
N GLN A 400 -0.21 -5.29 -8.81
CA GLN A 400 -0.61 -4.99 -10.19
C GLN A 400 0.41 -4.10 -10.90
N ILE A 401 0.43 -4.21 -12.24
CA ILE A 401 1.22 -3.32 -13.11
C ILE A 401 0.26 -2.46 -13.93
N VAL A 402 0.71 -1.26 -14.29
CA VAL A 402 -0.05 -0.39 -15.20
C VAL A 402 -0.22 -1.11 -16.54
N CYS A 403 -1.45 -1.16 -17.04
CA CYS A 403 -1.78 -1.82 -18.30
C CYS A 403 -0.89 -1.27 -19.44
N PRO A 404 -0.09 -2.12 -20.12
CA PRO A 404 0.82 -1.68 -21.18
C PRO A 404 0.09 -1.16 -22.42
N HIS A 405 -1.16 -1.59 -22.62
CA HIS A 405 -1.96 -1.22 -23.78
C HIS A 405 -2.55 0.19 -23.67
N CYS A 406 -3.27 0.48 -22.58
CA CYS A 406 -3.89 1.80 -22.37
C CYS A 406 -3.09 2.74 -21.48
N THR A 407 -1.92 2.32 -20.99
CA THR A 407 -1.06 3.05 -20.04
C THR A 407 -1.82 3.58 -18.82
N GLY A 408 -2.82 2.83 -18.35
CA GLY A 408 -3.66 3.20 -17.20
C GLY A 408 -4.91 4.05 -17.52
N HIS A 409 -5.18 4.39 -18.78
CA HIS A 409 -6.37 5.19 -19.13
C HIS A 409 -7.70 4.41 -19.08
N GLY A 410 -7.67 3.08 -19.09
CA GLY A 410 -8.87 2.23 -19.13
C GLY A 410 -9.65 2.24 -20.45
N THR A 411 -9.28 3.12 -21.40
CA THR A 411 -9.90 3.23 -22.72
C THR A 411 -8.83 3.40 -23.80
N ILE A 412 -9.19 3.05 -25.04
CA ILE A 412 -8.36 3.25 -26.23
C ILE A 412 -9.15 4.01 -27.28
N ARG A 413 -8.46 4.80 -28.11
CA ARG A 413 -9.11 5.47 -29.24
C ARG A 413 -9.55 4.43 -30.28
N SER A 414 -10.71 4.66 -30.90
CA SER A 414 -11.17 3.85 -32.03
C SER A 414 -10.19 3.96 -33.21
N ILE A 415 -10.24 2.98 -34.11
CA ILE A 415 -9.37 2.90 -35.28
C ILE A 415 -9.49 4.15 -36.14
N GLU A 416 -10.72 4.59 -36.42
CA GLU A 416 -10.99 5.76 -37.26
C GLU A 416 -10.49 7.05 -36.62
N SER A 417 -10.72 7.21 -35.31
CA SER A 417 -10.27 8.38 -34.56
C SER A 417 -8.74 8.47 -34.51
N LEU A 418 -8.08 7.33 -34.27
CA LEU A 418 -6.62 7.25 -34.27
C LEU A 418 -6.05 7.50 -35.67
N ALA A 419 -6.58 6.84 -36.69
CA ALA A 419 -6.17 7.00 -38.09
C ALA A 419 -6.28 8.45 -38.54
N LEU A 420 -7.39 9.12 -38.27
CA LEU A 420 -7.55 10.54 -38.60
C LEU A 420 -6.59 11.44 -37.81
N GLY A 421 -6.28 11.09 -36.56
CA GLY A 421 -5.25 11.77 -35.77
C GLY A 421 -3.86 11.64 -36.40
N VAL A 422 -3.50 10.42 -36.81
CA VAL A 422 -2.24 10.13 -37.52
C VAL A 422 -2.18 10.84 -38.86
N LEU A 423 -3.27 10.86 -39.64
CA LEU A 423 -3.33 11.55 -40.92
C LEU A 423 -3.04 13.06 -40.78
N ARG A 424 -3.60 13.70 -39.74
CA ARG A 424 -3.30 15.11 -39.42
C ARG A 424 -1.84 15.31 -39.03
N LEU A 425 -1.26 14.39 -38.27
CA LEU A 425 0.15 14.44 -37.90
C LEU A 425 1.06 14.28 -39.12
N ILE A 426 0.72 13.39 -40.06
CA ILE A 426 1.43 13.24 -41.33
C ILE A 426 1.35 14.54 -42.15
N GLU A 427 0.18 15.17 -42.24
CA GLU A 427 0.01 16.45 -42.93
C GLU A 427 0.83 17.57 -42.26
N GLU A 428 0.87 17.62 -40.93
CA GLU A 428 1.69 18.58 -40.18
C GLU A 428 3.19 18.38 -40.44
N GLU A 429 3.69 17.14 -40.43
CA GLU A 429 5.09 16.85 -40.73
C GLU A 429 5.44 17.15 -42.21
N ALA A 430 4.49 16.95 -43.13
CA ALA A 430 4.65 17.25 -44.55
C ALA A 430 4.81 18.74 -44.84
N LEU A 431 4.18 19.61 -44.04
CA LEU A 431 4.25 21.06 -44.18
C LEU A 431 5.59 21.67 -43.72
N LYS A 432 6.42 20.93 -42.98
CA LYS A 432 7.71 21.46 -42.47
C LYS A 432 8.76 21.55 -43.58
N ASP A 433 9.62 22.59 -43.52
CA ASP A 433 10.65 22.83 -44.54
C ASP A 433 11.71 21.73 -44.64
N LYS A 434 12.08 21.32 -45.87
CA LYS A 434 13.06 20.26 -46.19
C LYS A 434 12.64 18.85 -45.80
N THR A 435 11.35 18.55 -45.80
CA THR A 435 10.85 17.16 -45.68
C THR A 435 10.96 16.45 -47.01
N SER A 436 11.50 15.25 -47.03
CA SER A 436 11.50 14.40 -48.24
C SER A 436 10.63 13.17 -48.07
N VAL A 437 10.79 12.45 -46.96
CA VAL A 437 10.07 11.21 -46.68
C VAL A 437 9.47 11.24 -45.28
N ILE A 438 8.22 10.84 -45.15
CA ILE A 438 7.54 10.59 -43.88
C ILE A 438 7.28 9.10 -43.78
N THR A 439 7.71 8.48 -42.69
CA THR A 439 7.49 7.06 -42.41
C THR A 439 6.58 6.91 -41.20
N ALA A 440 5.38 6.38 -41.39
CA ALA A 440 4.41 6.11 -40.33
C ALA A 440 4.32 4.59 -40.08
N LYS A 441 4.77 4.14 -38.92
CA LYS A 441 4.64 2.76 -38.44
C LYS A 441 3.42 2.67 -37.52
N LEU A 442 2.41 1.93 -37.96
CA LEU A 442 1.09 1.92 -37.32
C LEU A 442 0.61 0.47 -37.11
N PRO A 443 -0.34 0.25 -36.20
CA PRO A 443 -1.03 -1.04 -36.10
C PRO A 443 -1.65 -1.45 -37.43
N VAL A 444 -1.78 -2.76 -37.64
CA VAL A 444 -2.27 -3.33 -38.91
C VAL A 444 -3.64 -2.78 -39.30
N ASP A 445 -4.57 -2.72 -38.35
CA ASP A 445 -5.94 -2.24 -38.59
C ASP A 445 -5.99 -0.76 -38.98
N VAL A 446 -5.19 0.06 -38.30
CA VAL A 446 -5.07 1.50 -38.57
C VAL A 446 -4.44 1.74 -39.95
N THR A 447 -3.44 0.93 -40.30
CA THR A 447 -2.79 0.97 -41.62
C THR A 447 -3.78 0.60 -42.72
N SER A 448 -4.55 -0.48 -42.52
CA SER A 448 -5.58 -0.91 -43.46
C SER A 448 -6.58 0.21 -43.72
N PHE A 449 -7.06 0.87 -42.65
CA PHE A 449 -8.00 1.99 -42.76
C PHE A 449 -7.41 3.20 -43.51
N LEU A 450 -6.17 3.58 -43.20
CA LEU A 450 -5.52 4.70 -43.87
C LEU A 450 -5.25 4.43 -45.35
N LEU A 451 -4.73 3.24 -45.66
CA LEU A 451 -4.35 2.88 -47.01
C LEU A 451 -5.52 2.52 -47.90
N ASN A 452 -6.73 2.28 -47.39
CA ASN A 452 -7.91 1.99 -48.20
C ASN A 452 -8.90 3.17 -48.19
N GLU A 453 -9.52 3.46 -47.05
CA GLU A 453 -10.58 4.46 -46.90
C GLU A 453 -10.05 5.89 -47.00
N LYS A 454 -8.79 6.13 -46.60
CA LYS A 454 -8.13 7.46 -46.67
C LYS A 454 -7.02 7.53 -47.72
N ARG A 455 -7.01 6.58 -48.67
CA ARG A 455 -6.01 6.54 -49.75
C ARG A 455 -5.95 7.84 -50.55
N SER A 456 -7.11 8.39 -50.94
CA SER A 456 -7.19 9.64 -51.70
C SER A 456 -6.60 10.81 -50.94
N ASN A 457 -6.94 10.94 -49.65
CA ASN A 457 -6.42 12.00 -48.79
C ASN A 457 -4.90 11.95 -48.66
N ILE A 458 -4.31 10.76 -48.54
CA ILE A 458 -2.85 10.61 -48.51
C ILE A 458 -2.23 11.08 -49.83
N GLY A 459 -2.79 10.66 -50.97
CA GLY A 459 -2.33 11.10 -52.28
C GLY A 459 -2.41 12.63 -52.48
N ASP A 460 -3.45 13.26 -51.95
CA ASP A 460 -3.59 14.73 -51.97
C ASP A 460 -2.50 15.43 -51.16
N ILE A 461 -2.09 14.86 -50.01
CA ILE A 461 -1.01 15.39 -49.17
C ILE A 461 0.35 15.24 -49.87
N GLU A 462 0.61 14.08 -50.50
CA GLU A 462 1.84 13.84 -51.29
C GLU A 462 1.94 14.84 -52.46
N ALA A 463 0.85 15.01 -53.21
CA ALA A 463 0.82 15.89 -54.38
C ALA A 463 1.01 17.36 -54.03
N ARG A 464 0.41 17.82 -52.92
CA ARG A 464 0.46 19.23 -52.49
C ARG A 464 1.82 19.62 -51.92
N ASN A 465 2.43 18.74 -51.14
CA ASN A 465 3.65 19.04 -50.39
C ASN A 465 4.93 18.52 -51.07
N HIS A 466 4.80 17.75 -52.16
CA HIS A 466 5.91 17.10 -52.86
C HIS A 466 6.78 16.22 -51.94
N VAL A 467 6.14 15.52 -51.00
CA VAL A 467 6.78 14.58 -50.06
C VAL A 467 6.33 13.15 -50.36
N GLN A 468 7.17 12.17 -50.04
CA GLN A 468 6.81 10.75 -50.09
C GLN A 468 6.29 10.28 -48.74
N ILE A 469 5.12 9.64 -48.69
CA ILE A 469 4.54 9.09 -47.47
C ILE A 469 4.60 7.56 -47.52
N ILE A 470 5.30 6.97 -46.55
CA ILE A 470 5.44 5.52 -46.39
C ILE A 470 4.68 5.11 -45.13
N ILE A 471 3.58 4.38 -45.31
CA ILE A 471 2.83 3.80 -44.18
C ILE A 471 3.16 2.31 -44.09
N ILE A 472 3.62 1.88 -42.92
CA ILE A 472 4.08 0.52 -42.67
C ILE A 472 3.18 -0.12 -41.60
N PRO A 473 2.52 -1.25 -41.90
CA PRO A 473 1.83 -2.04 -40.89
C PRO A 473 2.87 -2.77 -40.03
N ASP A 474 2.86 -2.53 -38.72
CA ASP A 474 3.70 -3.23 -37.76
C ASP A 474 2.84 -4.16 -36.89
N PRO A 475 2.99 -5.50 -37.02
CA PRO A 475 2.26 -6.46 -36.18
C PRO A 475 2.62 -6.39 -34.69
N ASN A 476 3.76 -5.79 -34.33
CA ASN A 476 4.19 -5.65 -32.94
C ASN A 476 3.61 -4.38 -32.29
N LEU A 477 2.93 -3.52 -33.04
CA LEU A 477 2.27 -2.32 -32.53
C LEU A 477 0.77 -2.56 -32.39
N GLU A 478 0.27 -2.39 -31.16
CA GLU A 478 -1.16 -2.40 -30.86
C GLU A 478 -1.66 -0.98 -30.57
N THR A 479 -2.92 -0.71 -30.90
CA THR A 479 -3.62 0.55 -30.55
C THR A 479 -3.48 0.86 -29.06
N PRO A 480 -3.12 2.07 -28.62
CA PRO A 480 -3.04 3.32 -29.37
C PRO A 480 -1.62 3.68 -29.85
N HIS A 481 -0.65 2.77 -29.78
CA HIS A 481 0.75 3.06 -30.08
C HIS A 481 0.98 3.24 -31.58
N PHE A 482 1.73 4.27 -31.96
CA PHE A 482 2.15 4.52 -33.33
C PHE A 482 3.46 5.34 -33.34
N ASN A 483 4.19 5.30 -34.46
CA ASN A 483 5.39 6.11 -34.66
C ASN A 483 5.34 6.80 -36.03
N VAL A 484 5.58 8.11 -36.07
CA VAL A 484 5.68 8.90 -37.30
C VAL A 484 7.05 9.59 -37.31
N GLU A 485 7.90 9.16 -38.24
CA GLU A 485 9.27 9.64 -38.41
C GLU A 485 9.38 10.48 -39.68
N ARG A 486 10.14 11.57 -39.58
CA ARG A 486 10.36 12.50 -40.69
C ARG A 486 11.83 12.47 -41.10
N THR A 487 12.08 12.25 -42.38
CA THR A 487 13.40 12.29 -42.99
C THR A 487 13.57 13.61 -43.77
N ARG A 488 14.71 14.28 -43.56
CA ARG A 488 15.04 15.54 -44.23
C ARG A 488 15.88 15.31 -45.48
N ASP A 489 15.75 16.24 -46.43
CA ASP A 489 16.65 16.35 -47.58
C ASP A 489 18.04 16.86 -47.16
N GLU A 490 18.83 15.98 -46.54
CA GLU A 490 20.26 16.20 -46.26
C GLU A 490 21.11 15.17 -47.02
N GLY A 491 20.92 15.07 -48.34
CA GLY A 491 21.89 14.47 -49.26
C GLY A 491 22.39 13.05 -48.93
N LYS A 492 21.60 12.24 -48.20
CA LYS A 492 21.94 10.86 -47.84
C LYS A 492 20.83 9.90 -48.22
N GLU A 493 21.27 8.86 -48.93
CA GLU A 493 20.63 7.59 -49.28
C GLU A 493 19.09 7.59 -49.30
N VAL A 494 18.53 7.65 -50.51
CA VAL A 494 17.22 7.07 -50.81
C VAL A 494 17.23 5.68 -50.19
N ILE A 495 16.40 5.47 -49.17
CA ILE A 495 16.23 4.19 -48.50
C ILE A 495 15.70 3.22 -49.57
N ASN A 496 16.61 2.54 -50.27
CA ASN A 496 16.28 1.57 -51.32
C ASN A 496 16.01 0.18 -50.70
N ARG A 497 15.45 0.18 -49.49
CA ARG A 497 14.99 -1.01 -48.79
C ARG A 497 13.47 -1.06 -48.90
N PRO A 498 12.88 -2.23 -49.18
CA PRO A 498 11.44 -2.35 -49.24
C PRO A 498 10.80 -1.96 -47.90
N SER A 499 9.59 -1.41 -47.95
CA SER A 499 8.89 -0.85 -46.77
C SER A 499 8.72 -1.85 -45.63
N TYR A 500 8.62 -3.15 -45.93
CA TYR A 500 8.50 -4.22 -44.94
C TYR A 500 9.80 -4.54 -44.19
N GLU A 501 10.97 -4.12 -44.69
CA GLU A 501 12.28 -4.28 -44.01
C GLU A 501 12.63 -3.11 -43.09
N LEU A 502 11.80 -2.05 -43.07
CA LEU A 502 11.99 -0.86 -42.22
C LEU A 502 11.37 -1.04 -40.82
N ILE A 503 10.72 -2.17 -40.57
CA ILE A 503 10.41 -2.64 -39.22
C ILE A 503 11.75 -3.07 -38.63
N PRO A 504 12.23 -2.45 -37.53
CA PRO A 504 13.38 -2.98 -36.82
C PRO A 504 13.04 -4.42 -36.48
N GLN A 505 13.84 -5.39 -36.96
CA GLN A 505 13.86 -6.68 -36.29
C GLN A 505 14.18 -6.34 -34.85
N GLN A 506 13.21 -6.53 -33.94
CA GLN A 506 13.53 -6.54 -32.53
C GLN A 506 14.62 -7.60 -32.41
N GLU A 507 15.88 -7.16 -32.23
CA GLU A 507 16.82 -7.97 -31.49
C GLU A 507 16.04 -8.39 -30.27
N THR A 508 15.80 -9.69 -30.16
CA THR A 508 15.14 -10.24 -29.01
C THR A 508 16.05 -9.88 -27.86
N GLU A 509 15.76 -8.78 -27.19
CA GLU A 509 16.30 -8.44 -25.88
C GLU A 509 15.67 -9.44 -24.90
N ALA A 510 15.90 -10.73 -25.13
CA ALA A 510 15.59 -11.83 -24.23
C ALA A 510 16.49 -11.80 -22.98
N ASN A 511 17.06 -10.64 -22.64
CA ASN A 511 17.98 -10.44 -21.53
C ASN A 511 17.97 -9.02 -20.94
N LEU A 512 16.81 -8.34 -20.90
CA LEU A 512 16.64 -7.17 -20.04
C LEU A 512 15.46 -7.44 -19.09
N HIS A 513 15.78 -7.53 -17.80
CA HIS A 513 14.95 -8.01 -16.68
C HIS A 513 15.03 -9.52 -16.39
N LYS A 514 16.25 -10.06 -16.26
CA LYS A 514 16.49 -10.73 -14.98
C LYS A 514 16.60 -9.62 -13.95
N PRO A 515 15.64 -9.42 -13.03
CA PRO A 515 15.94 -8.62 -11.86
C PRO A 515 17.22 -9.25 -11.29
N ALA A 516 18.30 -8.46 -11.24
CA ALA A 516 19.45 -8.87 -10.46
C ALA A 516 18.87 -9.28 -9.10
N PRO A 517 19.26 -10.44 -8.52
CA PRO A 517 18.80 -10.79 -7.19
C PRO A 517 19.16 -9.60 -6.32
N ILE A 518 18.15 -8.82 -5.93
CA ILE A 518 18.29 -7.75 -4.96
C ILE A 518 18.79 -8.52 -3.76
N THR A 519 20.08 -8.41 -3.49
CA THR A 519 20.67 -9.09 -2.35
C THR A 519 20.02 -8.38 -1.18
N ALA A 520 18.98 -9.00 -0.62
CA ALA A 520 18.22 -8.39 0.46
C ALA A 520 19.24 -8.08 1.55
N GLU A 521 19.43 -6.79 1.83
CA GLU A 521 20.33 -6.37 2.90
C GLU A 521 19.85 -7.05 4.16
N GLN A 522 20.71 -7.91 4.72
CA GLN A 522 20.33 -8.65 5.92
C GLN A 522 20.45 -7.69 7.11
N PRO A 523 19.42 -7.58 7.95
CA PRO A 523 19.48 -6.71 9.12
C PRO A 523 20.60 -7.18 10.06
N ALA A 524 21.33 -6.24 10.64
CA ALA A 524 22.37 -6.55 11.63
C ALA A 524 21.77 -7.15 12.91
N VAL A 525 20.53 -6.79 13.25
CA VAL A 525 19.75 -7.41 14.33
C VAL A 525 18.79 -8.44 13.74
N LYS A 526 19.21 -9.71 13.73
CA LYS A 526 18.30 -10.84 13.49
C LYS A 526 17.91 -11.43 14.84
N THR A 527 16.61 -11.31 15.17
CA THR A 527 15.94 -12.03 16.26
C THR A 527 16.68 -12.07 17.61
N ILE A 528 16.21 -11.25 18.55
CA ILE A 528 16.69 -11.26 19.93
C ILE A 528 16.28 -12.59 20.55
N ASN A 529 17.25 -13.47 20.78
CA ASN A 529 17.09 -14.54 21.76
C ASN A 529 16.91 -13.88 23.11
N ALA A 530 15.66 -13.73 23.56
CA ALA A 530 15.36 -13.31 24.91
C ALA A 530 16.01 -14.33 25.86
N ALA A 531 16.97 -13.86 26.65
CA ALA A 531 17.42 -14.60 27.82
C ALA A 531 16.20 -14.92 28.70
N ALA A 532 16.20 -16.13 29.25
CA ALA A 532 15.10 -16.78 29.94
C ALA A 532 14.25 -15.86 30.85
N PRO A 533 12.95 -16.18 31.06
CA PRO A 533 12.08 -15.39 31.90
C PRO A 533 12.67 -15.20 33.29
N VAL A 534 12.49 -13.98 33.82
CA VAL A 534 12.81 -13.60 35.19
C VAL A 534 12.29 -14.70 36.14
N PRO A 535 13.12 -15.28 37.02
CA PRO A 535 12.68 -16.33 37.91
C PRO A 535 11.59 -15.79 38.82
N GLN A 536 10.38 -16.32 38.67
CA GLN A 536 9.31 -16.12 39.65
C GLN A 536 9.85 -16.51 41.03
N LYS A 537 9.81 -15.57 41.98
CA LYS A 537 10.12 -15.83 43.38
C LYS A 537 9.26 -17.01 43.85
N LYS A 538 9.88 -18.19 43.98
CA LYS A 538 9.29 -19.31 44.71
C LYS A 538 9.10 -18.86 46.16
N THR A 539 7.85 -18.62 46.53
CA THR A 539 7.43 -18.53 47.93
C THR A 539 7.82 -19.85 48.61
N LYS A 540 8.70 -19.76 49.61
CA LYS A 540 9.09 -20.90 50.44
C LYS A 540 7.89 -21.34 51.26
N ALA A 541 7.21 -22.39 50.82
CA ALA A 541 6.35 -23.18 51.69
C ALA A 541 7.22 -24.11 52.55
N THR A 542 7.18 -23.89 53.86
CA THR A 542 7.81 -24.72 54.89
C THR A 542 7.11 -26.08 54.98
N SER A 543 7.82 -27.18 54.70
CA SER A 543 7.35 -28.54 55.01
C SER A 543 8.13 -29.14 56.19
N LYS A 544 7.42 -29.47 57.28
CA LYS A 544 7.93 -30.30 58.38
C LYS A 544 8.05 -31.77 57.93
N PRO A 545 8.96 -32.58 58.53
CA PRO A 545 9.23 -33.95 58.07
C PRO A 545 8.26 -34.97 58.68
N GLY A 546 7.87 -35.98 57.88
CA GLY A 546 6.98 -37.08 58.27
C GLY A 546 7.55 -38.48 58.01
N PHE A 547 8.07 -39.08 59.08
CA PHE A 547 7.87 -40.46 59.57
C PHE A 547 8.01 -41.75 58.71
N PHE A 548 8.26 -41.75 57.40
CA PHE A 548 8.33 -43.02 56.63
C PHE A 548 9.73 -43.53 56.23
N SER A 549 10.81 -42.89 56.67
CA SER A 549 12.19 -43.27 56.30
C SER A 549 12.84 -44.37 57.16
N LYS A 550 12.08 -45.15 57.94
CA LYS A 550 12.63 -46.17 58.86
C LYS A 550 12.15 -47.61 58.63
N LEU A 551 11.53 -47.93 57.50
CA LEU A 551 10.98 -49.26 57.24
C LEU A 551 11.55 -50.02 56.03
N LEU A 552 12.56 -49.47 55.33
CA LEU A 552 13.14 -50.13 54.14
C LEU A 552 14.63 -50.52 54.28
N SER A 553 15.23 -50.41 55.47
CA SER A 553 16.64 -50.78 55.71
C SER A 553 16.83 -52.15 56.37
N TRP A 554 15.83 -53.04 56.29
CA TRP A 554 15.85 -54.36 56.96
C TRP A 554 15.50 -55.53 56.01
N LEU A 555 16.01 -55.48 54.78
CA LEU A 555 16.16 -56.61 53.87
C LEU A 555 17.27 -56.17 52.88
N SER A 556 18.57 -56.39 53.13
CA SER A 556 19.25 -57.68 53.04
C SER A 556 18.77 -58.47 51.80
N SER A 557 19.58 -58.84 50.83
CA SER A 557 21.03 -58.90 50.72
C SER A 557 21.40 -59.39 49.30
N ASP A 558 22.70 -59.34 49.03
CA ASP A 558 23.47 -60.25 48.17
C ASP A 558 23.54 -60.05 46.65
N GLU A 559 24.78 -59.73 46.28
CA GLU A 559 25.68 -60.52 45.42
C GLU A 559 25.84 -60.20 43.92
N VAL A 560 27.15 -60.01 43.61
CA VAL A 560 27.93 -60.51 42.46
C VAL A 560 27.91 -59.75 41.12
N GLU A 561 29.09 -59.16 40.87
CA GLU A 561 29.94 -59.15 39.66
C GLU A 561 29.41 -59.64 38.29
N GLU A 562 29.67 -58.77 37.29
CA GLU A 562 30.08 -58.97 35.86
C GLU A 562 29.39 -60.04 34.97
N PRO A 563 29.21 -59.81 33.63
CA PRO A 563 30.30 -60.09 32.66
C PRO A 563 30.15 -59.32 31.29
N PRO A 564 30.72 -59.74 30.11
CA PRO A 564 31.75 -58.96 29.38
C PRO A 564 31.58 -58.90 27.83
N LYS A 565 32.70 -58.62 27.15
CA LYS A 565 33.08 -58.33 25.73
C LYS A 565 32.57 -59.17 24.53
N ARG A 566 32.38 -58.43 23.41
CA ARG A 566 32.74 -58.60 21.96
C ARG A 566 33.07 -59.98 21.33
N SER A 567 32.55 -60.18 20.09
CA SER A 567 33.26 -60.67 18.86
C SER A 567 32.27 -60.66 17.66
N ASN A 568 32.60 -61.03 16.41
CA ASN A 568 33.46 -60.45 15.36
C ASN A 568 32.97 -61.03 13.99
N ASN A 569 33.22 -60.35 12.85
CA ASN A 569 33.27 -60.87 11.44
C ASN A 569 31.95 -61.38 10.76
N GLN A 570 31.70 -61.32 9.44
CA GLN A 570 32.52 -61.17 8.22
C GLN A 570 31.64 -60.93 6.94
N ASN A 571 32.22 -60.25 5.93
CA ASN A 571 32.11 -60.44 4.45
C ASN A 571 30.78 -60.36 3.64
N ARG A 572 30.71 -59.48 2.61
CA ARG A 572 30.91 -59.79 1.15
C ARG A 572 30.61 -58.62 0.17
N GLN A 573 31.65 -58.24 -0.60
CA GLN A 573 31.79 -57.97 -2.06
C GLN A 573 30.85 -57.06 -2.91
N ASN A 574 31.50 -56.11 -3.60
CA ASN A 574 31.50 -55.70 -5.04
C ASN A 574 30.14 -55.49 -5.78
N ASN A 575 29.91 -54.53 -6.67
CA ASN A 575 30.69 -53.89 -7.76
C ASN A 575 29.75 -52.80 -8.36
N ARG A 576 30.13 -51.60 -8.79
CA ARG A 576 30.78 -51.29 -10.08
C ARG A 576 30.91 -49.77 -10.23
N SER A 577 32.08 -49.35 -10.70
CA SER A 577 32.42 -48.02 -11.19
C SER A 577 31.72 -47.68 -12.52
N ARG A 578 31.54 -46.38 -12.81
CA ARG A 578 31.93 -45.83 -14.11
C ARG A 578 32.36 -44.37 -13.99
N ASP A 579 33.61 -44.19 -14.41
CA ASP A 579 34.38 -42.96 -14.53
C ASP A 579 34.04 -42.23 -15.84
N GLY A 580 34.29 -40.92 -15.92
CA GLY A 580 33.86 -40.09 -17.05
C GLY A 580 34.27 -38.62 -17.05
N ASN A 581 35.47 -38.31 -16.56
CA ASN A 581 36.45 -37.28 -16.97
C ASN A 581 36.10 -36.08 -17.92
N ARG A 582 36.79 -34.95 -17.63
CA ARG A 582 37.17 -33.76 -18.46
C ARG A 582 36.08 -32.73 -18.76
N GLY A 583 36.33 -31.41 -18.71
CA GLY A 583 37.52 -30.58 -18.47
C GLY A 583 37.05 -29.12 -18.57
N ASN A 584 37.38 -28.26 -17.61
CA ASN A 584 38.56 -27.41 -17.54
C ASN A 584 38.41 -26.05 -18.27
N ASN A 585 38.46 -25.01 -17.44
CA ASN A 585 39.25 -23.79 -17.57
C ASN A 585 38.73 -22.56 -18.35
N ARG A 586 38.76 -21.46 -17.57
CA ARG A 586 39.37 -20.14 -17.86
C ARG A 586 38.57 -19.18 -18.73
N ASN A 587 38.67 -17.87 -18.57
CA ASN A 587 39.08 -16.98 -17.49
C ASN A 587 38.87 -15.57 -18.07
N ASN A 588 38.72 -14.59 -17.20
CA ASN A 588 39.26 -13.24 -17.34
C ASN A 588 38.61 -12.22 -18.31
N ASN A 589 38.02 -11.21 -17.64
CA ASN A 589 38.53 -9.83 -17.55
C ASN A 589 38.49 -8.96 -18.81
N ASN A 590 37.77 -7.84 -18.70
CA ASN A 590 38.27 -6.55 -18.18
C ASN A 590 37.71 -5.34 -18.93
N ARG A 591 37.40 -4.31 -18.13
CA ARG A 591 37.60 -2.86 -18.39
C ARG A 591 36.66 -2.20 -19.40
N SER A 592 36.26 -0.94 -19.26
CA SER A 592 36.46 0.10 -18.24
C SER A 592 35.78 1.38 -18.77
N GLY A 593 35.23 2.19 -17.86
CA GLY A 593 35.06 3.64 -18.04
C GLY A 593 33.88 4.06 -18.92
N GLY A 594 33.23 5.19 -18.72
CA GLY A 594 33.43 6.32 -17.82
C GLY A 594 32.27 7.28 -18.13
N ASN A 595 31.54 7.74 -17.13
CA ASN A 595 31.73 9.06 -16.53
C ASN A 595 31.00 10.20 -17.28
N ASN A 596 30.02 10.76 -16.57
CA ASN A 596 29.95 12.17 -16.16
C ASN A 596 28.93 13.13 -16.83
N ARG A 597 28.33 13.92 -15.91
CA ARG A 597 27.86 15.33 -16.00
C ARG A 597 26.44 15.59 -16.52
N ARG A 598 25.68 16.56 -15.98
CA ARG A 598 25.63 17.34 -14.72
C ARG A 598 24.59 18.44 -14.99
N ARG A 599 23.76 18.77 -13.99
CA ARG A 599 23.19 20.12 -13.69
C ARG A 599 22.17 20.68 -14.72
N ASN A 600 21.13 21.42 -14.34
CA ASN A 600 21.02 22.39 -13.27
C ASN A 600 19.56 22.60 -12.82
N HIS A 601 19.44 22.83 -11.51
CA HIS A 601 18.41 23.53 -10.75
C HIS A 601 18.24 25.00 -11.28
N PRO A 602 17.48 25.93 -10.65
CA PRO A 602 16.16 25.91 -10.00
C PRO A 602 15.34 27.22 -10.17
N ASN A 603 14.30 27.33 -9.33
CA ASN A 603 13.96 28.52 -8.53
C ASN A 603 13.01 29.52 -9.23
N ASN A 604 12.03 30.15 -8.58
CA ASN A 604 11.90 30.40 -7.15
C ASN A 604 10.61 31.18 -6.86
N ARG A 605 10.04 30.92 -5.66
CA ARG A 605 9.65 31.93 -4.64
C ARG A 605 8.47 32.86 -4.96
N ARG A 606 7.75 33.43 -3.98
CA ARG A 606 8.00 33.64 -2.54
C ARG A 606 6.63 33.97 -1.91
N ARG A 607 6.31 33.37 -0.75
CA ARG A 607 6.41 33.93 0.62
C ARG A 607 5.31 34.94 0.98
N ASN A 608 4.58 34.61 2.05
CA ASN A 608 4.64 35.22 3.39
C ASN A 608 3.65 36.38 3.50
N ASP A 609 3.08 36.71 4.65
CA ASP A 609 3.27 36.27 6.03
C ASP A 609 1.98 36.58 6.79
N ASN A 610 1.70 35.75 7.78
CA ASN A 610 1.27 36.12 9.13
C ASN A 610 0.74 37.56 9.38
N SER A 611 -0.46 37.69 9.97
CA SER A 611 -0.64 37.57 11.44
C SER A 611 -1.95 38.19 11.96
N ARG A 612 -2.52 37.48 12.94
CA ARG A 612 -3.18 37.96 14.18
C ARG A 612 -4.56 38.65 14.15
N LYS A 613 -5.53 37.85 14.63
CA LYS A 613 -6.34 37.99 15.87
C LYS A 613 -7.26 39.21 16.10
N SER A 614 -8.45 38.85 16.62
CA SER A 614 -9.31 39.57 17.60
C SER A 614 -10.21 40.66 17.01
N SER A 615 -11.50 40.40 16.76
CA SER A 615 -12.66 40.27 17.67
C SER A 615 -13.32 41.58 18.10
N SER A 616 -14.58 41.70 17.67
CA SER A 616 -15.72 42.32 18.35
C SER A 616 -16.08 43.80 18.06
N ASN A 617 -17.36 43.90 17.65
CA ASN A 617 -18.40 44.80 18.16
C ASN A 617 -18.59 46.22 17.59
N ARG A 618 -19.77 46.36 16.96
CA ARG A 618 -20.85 47.33 17.25
C ARG A 618 -20.69 48.80 16.82
N ASN A 619 -21.51 49.09 15.79
CA ASN A 619 -22.70 49.95 15.83
C ASN A 619 -22.60 51.40 15.30
N ARG A 620 -23.51 51.67 14.36
CA ARG A 620 -24.28 52.90 14.06
C ARG A 620 -23.56 54.14 13.51
N GLY A 621 -24.08 54.59 12.35
CA GLY A 621 -24.59 55.96 12.26
C GLY A 621 -24.53 56.70 10.92
N ASN A 622 -25.47 56.38 10.03
CA ASN A 622 -26.38 57.32 9.33
C ASN A 622 -25.88 58.36 8.29
N GLY A 623 -26.57 58.38 7.15
CA GLY A 623 -26.61 59.47 6.17
C GLY A 623 -27.71 59.23 5.11
N LYS A 624 -28.90 59.83 5.33
CA LYS A 624 -30.14 59.79 4.51
C LYS A 624 -30.05 60.69 3.26
N SER A 625 -30.89 60.44 2.24
CA SER A 625 -32.01 61.34 1.82
C SER A 625 -32.68 60.90 0.49
N HIS A 626 -33.95 60.44 0.55
CA HIS A 626 -35.19 60.90 -0.16
C HIS A 626 -35.35 60.44 -1.63
N GLY A 627 -36.42 59.76 -2.09
CA GLY A 627 -37.89 59.96 -1.97
C GLY A 627 -38.41 60.44 -3.35
N ASN A 628 -39.56 60.11 -3.96
CA ASN A 628 -40.79 59.39 -3.60
C ASN A 628 -41.69 59.25 -4.88
N THR A 629 -42.63 58.28 -4.89
CA THR A 629 -44.00 58.26 -5.51
C THR A 629 -44.32 58.26 -7.04
N ALA A 630 -44.96 57.14 -7.46
CA ALA A 630 -46.35 56.93 -7.97
C ALA A 630 -46.88 57.30 -9.40
N GLN A 631 -47.55 56.29 -10.01
CA GLN A 631 -48.79 56.22 -10.87
C GLN A 631 -48.97 57.23 -12.04
N ASP A 632 -49.51 56.92 -13.23
CA ASP A 632 -50.70 56.14 -13.60
C ASP A 632 -50.82 55.92 -15.15
N GLN A 633 -51.57 54.87 -15.58
CA GLN A 633 -52.46 54.68 -16.78
C GLN A 633 -52.19 55.41 -18.15
N THR A 634 -52.43 54.92 -19.39
CA THR A 634 -53.46 54.00 -19.96
C THR A 634 -53.23 53.71 -21.48
N ALA A 635 -53.79 52.56 -21.94
CA ALA A 635 -54.52 52.26 -23.19
C ALA A 635 -53.85 51.94 -24.57
N GLY A 636 -54.27 50.80 -25.16
CA GLY A 636 -54.35 50.58 -26.62
C GLY A 636 -54.14 49.14 -27.15
N SER A 637 -55.20 48.32 -27.23
CA SER A 637 -55.28 46.98 -27.90
C SER A 637 -55.69 47.11 -29.40
N PRO A 638 -56.11 46.03 -30.15
CA PRO A 638 -55.51 44.72 -30.49
C PRO A 638 -55.61 44.36 -32.02
N ASN A 639 -55.01 43.25 -32.50
CA ASN A 639 -55.69 42.32 -33.45
C ASN A 639 -54.99 40.95 -33.72
N GLN A 640 -55.72 39.87 -33.40
CA GLN A 640 -56.11 38.66 -34.17
C GLN A 640 -55.16 37.73 -34.98
N THR A 641 -55.39 36.41 -34.71
CA THR A 641 -55.45 35.19 -35.60
C THR A 641 -54.16 34.63 -36.22
N GLN A 642 -53.93 33.32 -36.40
CA GLN A 642 -54.77 32.11 -36.42
C GLN A 642 -53.90 30.83 -36.26
N ALA A 643 -54.52 29.75 -35.80
CA ALA A 643 -53.98 28.39 -35.75
C ALA A 643 -54.24 27.62 -37.06
N VAL A 644 -53.45 26.59 -37.36
CA VAL A 644 -53.81 25.49 -38.28
C VAL A 644 -53.26 24.16 -37.75
N GLU A 645 -54.20 23.25 -37.45
CA GLU A 645 -54.02 21.80 -37.33
C GLU A 645 -53.95 21.15 -38.72
N THR A 646 -53.34 19.97 -38.83
CA THR A 646 -53.76 18.96 -39.82
C THR A 646 -53.45 17.55 -39.33
N LYS A 647 -54.51 16.80 -38.94
CA LYS A 647 -54.64 15.35 -39.16
C LYS A 647 -55.16 15.16 -40.61
N THR A 648 -54.97 14.08 -41.35
CA THR A 648 -55.32 12.67 -41.11
C THR A 648 -54.84 11.80 -42.30
N VAL A 649 -54.82 10.48 -42.06
CA VAL A 649 -55.27 9.37 -42.95
C VAL A 649 -54.22 8.26 -43.21
N SER A 650 -54.48 7.19 -42.46
CA SER A 650 -54.27 5.75 -42.65
C SER A 650 -54.33 5.16 -44.07
N THR A 651 -53.55 4.11 -44.30
CA THR A 651 -54.04 2.89 -44.98
C THR A 651 -53.41 1.63 -44.37
N ASN A 652 -54.27 0.65 -44.13
CA ASN A 652 -53.98 -0.73 -43.73
C ASN A 652 -53.32 -1.53 -44.85
N ASN A 653 -52.52 -2.55 -44.51
CA ASN A 653 -52.82 -3.91 -44.98
C ASN A 653 -52.10 -4.99 -44.16
N THR A 654 -52.92 -5.93 -43.72
CA THR A 654 -52.67 -7.26 -43.14
C THR A 654 -52.09 -8.26 -44.14
N ALA A 655 -51.24 -9.20 -43.69
CA ALA A 655 -51.38 -10.63 -44.00
C ALA A 655 -50.40 -11.51 -43.19
N ASN A 656 -50.98 -12.48 -42.48
CA ASN A 656 -50.35 -13.67 -41.90
C ASN A 656 -49.67 -14.54 -42.98
N THR A 657 -48.64 -15.32 -42.63
CA THR A 657 -48.74 -16.79 -42.46
C THR A 657 -47.39 -17.44 -42.18
N GLU A 658 -47.49 -18.56 -41.47
CA GLU A 658 -46.46 -19.45 -40.95
C GLU A 658 -45.82 -20.36 -42.02
N THR A 659 -44.73 -21.02 -41.60
CA THR A 659 -44.32 -22.42 -41.85
C THR A 659 -43.05 -22.72 -42.66
N ASN A 660 -42.25 -23.59 -42.03
CA ASN A 660 -41.39 -24.67 -42.55
C ASN A 660 -40.10 -24.31 -43.30
N SER A 661 -38.95 -24.41 -42.60
CA SER A 661 -38.06 -25.60 -42.58
C SER A 661 -36.79 -25.28 -41.81
#